data_AF-A0A8H3QC23-F1
#
_entry.id   AF-A0A8H3QC23-F1
#
_cell.length_a   1.000
_cell.length_b   1.000
_cell.length_c   1.000
_cell.angle_alpha   90.00
_cell.angle_beta   90.00
_cell.angle_gamma   90.00
#
_symmetry.space_group_name_H-M   'P 1'
#
loop_
_entity.id
_entity.type
_entity.pdbx_description
1 polymer ?
#
loop_
_entity_poly.entity_id
_entity_poly.type
_entity_poly.pdbx_seq_one_letter_code
_entity_poly.pdbx_strand_id
1 'polypeptide(L)'
;MEELFYFKFNRYIADMSLLYYVLGDSLSKVHTADIGEETKVDGNTMILKNNLYIVHLKRLIWENIKKNYSEENDSSDLELWKVECRVEELEELKKAFHDGIIEEKLGESLNSAKKFTNVFPNALEERIQIIVHPPPPASTGFSRETTYDTEKILRAILKDLEIEVPKEKTKETTGLLMPLKERDTGSILRVITDNAYKALFPLTSKTDFNFLVCGGAPGIGKTRWGIELFESLKRDWTPPSKWTDTKPHFLYFLLDFVNGVRLSEFDQKLSASIIIGLRIAYKFFAQDKMSFDSFKYAALTIEESLSAFNINLVLDRIRKSLKLESKQQLIILLHIDEYQEIIDYDQNERWRGPGTKGIFKEILNETGKLMSTGARIDYFVQTLLSGTALREATKKFEPTSYSFEFVECPLLTTVAMLEIVDYYANENGDKQQGWMSSAPYLQILYDTGGLPRALQYVLEKSISTENFFDQLKEGKFTFFDDIFSTVADTLNKKYGIRDFVQKNKNVSYQLLYHCICDIPVKLEQILDTDNSLLTVEKLERDGYLILKTVRSSYFIQMPFYFVYLYNLELNIAPGILHGKFQPDPNMCWHEWERFVAQFEVFYNNLLLDIGIEEISLRDYYRGAFGKKNILDIRIRLKKLDICEIKNQFPKTSQLIRRVDNTIMSLESDYVFINGNSASFADAFIARSKDIIRLQQKWHNSFDFISIQDIEKECKKNDDAINIAKRKKMKSLEDFRVIPIIFTSQQFNEADINNLPDKCLVIAKNNFGQYFGKVFSSRLAFSMLNDFNLNFATPDQISKMFGGIGPIISSQICKKRPYYDADDLINKNKNYSNVKKVKTELEKCSYAPHSIIKKSHDIRLVFSAEFFIGVVNTGNNGMKIDGKMVDEQESNLQNLTRLISELKIIKANSIQQIEKFSTEDDTKASLGGILMVPRFLLNKYFTGEDFKDNVFKEAIRIIVQVLATTDLLKMNS
;
A
#
# COMPACT_ATOMS: atom_id res chain seq x y z
N MET A 1 -12.55 -7.11 48.86
CA MET A 1 -13.73 -8.00 48.94
C MET A 1 -15.02 -7.18 49.04
N GLU A 2 -15.12 -6.08 48.29
CA GLU A 2 -16.33 -5.23 48.14
C GLU A 2 -16.52 -4.71 46.70
N GLU A 3 -15.70 -5.16 45.74
CA GLU A 3 -15.86 -4.84 44.30
C GLU A 3 -16.45 -6.00 43.47
N LEU A 4 -16.89 -7.07 44.13
CA LEU A 4 -17.50 -8.25 43.49
C LEU A 4 -19.04 -8.24 43.52
N PHE A 5 -19.67 -7.13 43.91
CA PHE A 5 -21.13 -7.04 44.08
C PHE A 5 -21.87 -6.10 43.11
N TYR A 6 -21.18 -5.43 42.18
CA TYR A 6 -21.82 -4.45 41.27
C TYR A 6 -22.06 -4.93 39.83
N PHE A 7 -21.87 -6.23 39.53
CA PHE A 7 -22.02 -6.78 38.17
C PHE A 7 -23.07 -7.88 38.00
N LYS A 8 -24.09 -7.94 38.86
CA LYS A 8 -25.27 -8.80 38.66
C LYS A 8 -26.55 -8.04 39.00
N PHE A 9 -27.48 -8.05 38.03
CA PHE A 9 -28.79 -7.40 37.99
C PHE A 9 -28.88 -6.01 37.35
N ASN A 10 -28.46 -5.88 36.08
CA ASN A 10 -29.39 -5.26 35.14
C ASN A 10 -30.34 -6.37 34.69
N ARG A 11 -31.50 -6.47 35.35
CA ARG A 11 -32.64 -7.15 34.74
C ARG A 11 -32.88 -6.42 33.41
N TYR A 12 -33.06 -7.17 32.32
CA TYR A 12 -33.76 -6.66 31.14
C TYR A 12 -35.08 -6.06 31.65
N ILE A 13 -35.16 -4.74 31.76
CA ILE A 13 -36.43 -4.05 31.99
C ILE A 13 -37.03 -3.93 30.60
N ALA A 14 -38.07 -4.71 30.33
CA ALA A 14 -38.87 -4.53 29.12
C ALA A 14 -39.54 -3.15 29.20
N ASP A 15 -39.37 -2.33 28.17
CA ASP A 15 -40.10 -1.06 28.06
C ASP A 15 -41.55 -1.30 27.63
N MET A 16 -41.79 -2.39 26.92
CA MET A 16 -43.07 -2.76 26.33
C MET A 16 -43.16 -4.28 26.22
N SER A 17 -44.29 -4.87 26.62
CA SER A 17 -44.57 -6.29 26.46
C SER A 17 -45.78 -6.47 25.55
N LEU A 18 -45.61 -7.19 24.44
CA LEU A 18 -46.70 -7.49 23.51
C LEU A 18 -47.26 -8.88 23.75
N LEU A 19 -48.56 -8.99 24.00
CA LEU A 19 -49.23 -10.29 24.11
C LEU A 19 -49.56 -10.83 22.71
N TYR A 20 -49.14 -12.07 22.45
CA TYR A 20 -49.40 -12.74 21.18
C TYR A 20 -49.95 -14.15 21.38
N TYR A 21 -50.78 -14.58 20.42
CA TYR A 21 -51.37 -15.92 20.38
C TYR A 21 -50.95 -16.64 19.09
N VAL A 22 -50.52 -17.90 19.22
CA VAL A 22 -50.12 -18.74 18.07
C VAL A 22 -51.31 -19.59 17.64
N LEU A 23 -51.67 -19.52 16.36
CA LEU A 23 -52.77 -20.32 15.83
C LEU A 23 -52.44 -21.81 15.91
N GLY A 24 -53.37 -22.57 16.49
CA GLY A 24 -53.19 -24.00 16.79
C GLY A 24 -52.83 -24.30 18.24
N ASP A 25 -52.42 -23.30 19.05
CA ASP A 25 -52.15 -23.51 20.48
C ASP A 25 -53.43 -23.61 21.32
N SER A 26 -53.30 -24.15 22.54
CA SER A 26 -54.36 -24.10 23.57
C SER A 26 -54.68 -22.65 23.94
N LEU A 27 -55.96 -22.32 24.19
CA LEU A 27 -56.38 -20.97 24.61
C LEU A 27 -55.79 -20.56 25.98
N SER A 28 -55.28 -21.52 26.74
CA SER A 28 -54.51 -21.28 27.97
C SER A 28 -53.04 -20.86 27.74
N LYS A 29 -52.57 -20.82 26.48
CA LYS A 29 -51.21 -20.44 26.10
C LYS A 29 -51.22 -19.12 25.33
N VAL A 30 -51.21 -18.02 26.06
CA VAL A 30 -50.88 -16.69 25.53
C VAL A 30 -49.41 -16.43 25.85
N HIS A 31 -48.66 -15.95 24.87
CA HIS A 31 -47.23 -15.71 24.97
C HIS A 31 -46.95 -14.21 25.01
N THR A 32 -45.76 -13.84 25.48
CA THR A 32 -45.33 -12.44 25.57
C THR A 32 -44.03 -12.22 24.81
N ALA A 33 -43.95 -11.12 24.07
CA ALA A 33 -42.73 -10.63 23.44
C ALA A 33 -42.30 -9.34 24.14
N ASP A 34 -41.20 -9.42 24.89
CA ASP A 34 -40.66 -8.31 25.67
C ASP A 34 -39.69 -7.46 24.82
N ILE A 35 -39.97 -6.17 24.71
CA ILE A 35 -39.23 -5.19 23.93
C ILE A 35 -38.65 -4.14 24.90
N GLY A 36 -37.33 -4.04 24.97
CA GLY A 36 -36.60 -3.00 25.71
C GLY A 36 -35.89 -2.01 24.78
N GLU A 37 -35.23 -1.00 25.35
CA GLU A 37 -34.36 -0.05 24.63
C GLU A 37 -33.39 -0.76 23.67
N GLU A 38 -32.80 -1.86 24.13
CA GLU A 38 -32.10 -2.84 23.31
C GLU A 38 -32.78 -4.20 23.43
N THR A 39 -33.22 -4.76 22.30
CA THR A 39 -33.94 -6.04 22.25
C THR A 39 -33.09 -7.10 21.57
N LYS A 40 -32.91 -8.23 22.25
CA LYS A 40 -32.25 -9.42 21.70
C LYS A 40 -33.24 -10.18 20.83
N VAL A 41 -33.06 -10.16 19.52
CA VAL A 41 -34.06 -10.71 18.57
C VAL A 41 -33.74 -12.14 18.14
N ASP A 42 -32.49 -12.57 18.32
CA ASP A 42 -32.03 -13.96 18.17
C ASP A 42 -30.78 -14.22 19.02
N GLY A 43 -30.20 -15.42 18.92
CA GLY A 43 -29.02 -15.82 19.71
C GLY A 43 -27.83 -14.86 19.63
N ASN A 44 -27.66 -14.11 18.54
CA ASN A 44 -26.47 -13.34 18.20
C ASN A 44 -26.74 -11.84 17.92
N THR A 45 -28.01 -11.42 17.81
CA THR A 45 -28.37 -10.08 17.32
C THR A 45 -29.09 -9.24 18.39
N MET A 46 -28.56 -8.04 18.65
CA MET A 46 -29.16 -6.99 19.48
C MET A 46 -29.60 -5.81 18.62
N ILE A 47 -30.83 -5.34 18.78
CA ILE A 47 -31.39 -4.23 18.00
C ILE A 47 -31.95 -3.16 18.93
N LEU A 48 -31.58 -1.90 18.71
CA LEU A 48 -32.19 -0.74 19.39
C LEU A 48 -33.67 -0.61 19.00
N LYS A 49 -34.54 -0.29 19.96
CA LYS A 49 -35.99 -0.15 19.79
C LYS A 49 -36.40 0.74 18.61
N ASN A 50 -35.74 1.89 18.44
CA ASN A 50 -36.01 2.84 17.35
C ASN A 50 -35.60 2.31 15.95
N ASN A 51 -34.81 1.24 15.91
CA ASN A 51 -34.37 0.54 14.71
C ASN A 51 -35.03 -0.85 14.59
N LEU A 52 -36.01 -1.18 15.43
CA LEU A 52 -36.73 -2.45 15.39
C LEU A 52 -37.79 -2.40 14.28
N TYR A 53 -37.86 -3.44 13.47
CA TYR A 53 -38.84 -3.62 12.39
C TYR A 53 -39.68 -4.86 12.69
N ILE A 54 -40.85 -5.00 12.06
CA ILE A 54 -41.72 -6.17 12.25
C ILE A 54 -40.99 -7.49 11.93
N VAL A 55 -40.02 -7.50 11.01
CA VAL A 55 -39.16 -8.69 10.77
C VAL A 55 -38.34 -9.09 12.01
N HIS A 56 -37.85 -8.13 12.79
CA HIS A 56 -37.11 -8.39 14.01
C HIS A 56 -38.03 -8.96 15.10
N LEU A 57 -39.28 -8.50 15.14
CA LEU A 57 -40.32 -9.05 16.00
C LEU A 57 -40.67 -10.50 15.61
N LYS A 58 -40.74 -10.82 14.31
CA LYS A 58 -40.90 -12.21 13.84
C LYS A 58 -39.78 -13.11 14.33
N ARG A 59 -38.52 -12.67 14.28
CA ARG A 59 -37.37 -13.44 14.80
C ARG A 59 -37.47 -13.69 16.30
N LEU A 60 -37.80 -12.65 17.06
CA LEU A 60 -38.02 -12.76 18.50
C LEU A 60 -39.11 -13.78 18.84
N ILE A 61 -40.25 -13.72 18.13
CA ILE A 61 -41.35 -14.67 18.30
C ILE A 61 -40.92 -16.08 17.87
N TRP A 62 -40.21 -16.22 16.75
CA TRP A 62 -39.71 -17.49 16.26
C TRP A 62 -38.80 -18.18 17.26
N GLU A 63 -37.86 -17.47 17.88
CA GLU A 63 -37.00 -18.02 18.93
C GLU A 63 -37.78 -18.64 20.09
N ASN A 64 -38.95 -18.07 20.41
CA ASN A 64 -39.81 -18.54 21.49
C ASN A 64 -40.61 -19.80 21.09
N ILE A 65 -40.94 -19.97 19.80
CA ILE A 65 -41.86 -21.04 19.35
C ILE A 65 -41.19 -22.14 18.50
N LYS A 66 -39.98 -21.92 17.97
CA LYS A 66 -39.29 -22.79 16.99
C LYS A 66 -39.10 -24.23 17.43
N LYS A 67 -39.07 -24.52 18.74
CA LYS A 67 -38.93 -25.90 19.27
C LYS A 67 -40.08 -26.83 18.86
N ASN A 68 -41.20 -26.27 18.40
CA ASN A 68 -42.41 -27.01 18.02
C ASN A 68 -42.58 -27.17 16.49
N TYR A 69 -41.59 -26.76 15.68
CA TYR A 69 -41.66 -26.73 14.21
C TYR A 69 -40.46 -27.42 13.55
N SER A 70 -40.57 -27.76 12.26
CA SER A 70 -39.51 -28.42 11.47
C SER A 70 -38.27 -27.54 11.34
N GLU A 71 -37.08 -28.16 11.21
CA GLU A 71 -35.81 -27.44 10.94
C GLU A 71 -35.81 -26.72 9.58
N GLU A 72 -36.74 -27.04 8.68
CA GLU A 72 -36.87 -26.40 7.36
C GLU A 72 -37.61 -25.06 7.39
N ASN A 73 -38.32 -24.75 8.49
CA ASN A 73 -39.05 -23.50 8.66
C ASN A 73 -38.20 -22.44 9.36
N ASP A 74 -38.47 -21.18 9.05
CA ASP A 74 -37.81 -20.06 9.72
C ASP A 74 -38.77 -18.93 10.12
N SER A 75 -38.23 -17.91 10.79
CA SER A 75 -39.01 -16.76 11.25
C SER A 75 -39.75 -15.99 10.15
N SER A 76 -39.30 -16.08 8.89
CA SER A 76 -39.91 -15.40 7.75
C SER A 76 -41.22 -16.06 7.30
N ASP A 77 -41.38 -17.36 7.60
CA ASP A 77 -42.59 -18.13 7.33
C ASP A 77 -43.77 -17.76 8.25
N LEU A 78 -43.52 -16.99 9.31
CA LEU A 78 -44.57 -16.51 10.20
C LEU A 78 -45.36 -15.38 9.53
N GLU A 79 -46.67 -15.52 9.46
CA GLU A 79 -47.57 -14.40 9.20
C GLU A 79 -48.05 -13.80 10.52
N LEU A 80 -47.88 -12.49 10.69
CA LEU A 80 -48.30 -11.78 11.89
C LEU A 80 -49.48 -10.88 11.56
N TRP A 81 -50.52 -10.92 12.38
CA TRP A 81 -51.72 -10.10 12.25
C TRP A 81 -51.85 -9.20 13.46
N LYS A 82 -52.05 -7.89 13.25
CA LYS A 82 -52.30 -6.95 14.33
C LYS A 82 -53.76 -7.02 14.73
N VAL A 83 -54.01 -7.37 15.98
CA VAL A 83 -55.34 -7.46 16.57
C VAL A 83 -55.45 -6.61 17.83
N GLU A 84 -56.68 -6.43 18.30
CA GLU A 84 -56.94 -5.87 19.62
C GLU A 84 -58.12 -6.62 20.25
N CYS A 85 -57.87 -7.80 20.80
CA CYS A 85 -58.92 -8.65 21.37
C CYS A 85 -58.54 -9.20 22.75
N ARG A 86 -59.56 -9.58 23.53
CA ARG A 86 -59.38 -10.28 24.81
C ARG A 86 -59.27 -11.79 24.59
N VAL A 87 -58.73 -12.51 25.57
CA VAL A 87 -58.56 -13.98 25.50
C VAL A 87 -59.91 -14.67 25.32
N GLU A 88 -60.98 -14.15 25.93
CA GLU A 88 -62.34 -14.69 25.83
C GLU A 88 -62.94 -14.55 24.41
N GLU A 89 -62.44 -13.61 23.60
CA GLU A 89 -62.91 -13.35 22.23
C GLU A 89 -62.23 -14.26 21.19
N LEU A 90 -61.18 -15.01 21.58
CA LEU A 90 -60.46 -15.92 20.69
C LEU A 90 -61.30 -17.13 20.23
N GLU A 91 -62.32 -17.56 20.98
CA GLU A 91 -63.18 -18.69 20.57
C GLU A 91 -64.01 -18.39 19.33
N GLU A 92 -64.48 -17.15 19.18
CA GLU A 92 -65.20 -16.69 17.98
C GLU A 92 -64.28 -16.55 16.77
N LEU A 93 -63.03 -16.11 17.00
CA LEU A 93 -62.01 -16.00 15.97
C LEU A 93 -61.55 -17.37 15.46
N LYS A 94 -61.38 -18.38 16.35
CA LYS A 94 -61.04 -19.77 15.95
C LYS A 94 -61.99 -20.35 14.90
N LYS A 95 -63.29 -20.07 15.02
CA LYS A 95 -64.30 -20.49 14.02
C LYS A 95 -64.12 -19.78 12.68
N ALA A 96 -63.74 -18.50 12.68
CA ALA A 96 -63.53 -17.72 11.46
C ALA A 96 -62.30 -18.13 10.64
N PHE A 97 -61.26 -18.71 11.27
CA PHE A 97 -60.04 -19.17 10.59
C PHE A 97 -60.26 -20.36 9.65
N HIS A 98 -61.28 -21.19 9.88
CA HIS A 98 -61.59 -22.33 8.98
C HIS A 98 -62.36 -21.92 7.71
N ASP A 99 -63.00 -20.73 7.71
CA ASP A 99 -63.94 -20.32 6.66
C ASP A 99 -63.36 -19.28 5.67
N GLY A 100 -62.06 -18.94 5.76
CA GLY A 100 -61.40 -18.02 4.82
C GLY A 100 -61.74 -16.53 4.98
N ILE A 101 -62.41 -16.14 6.06
CA ILE A 101 -62.87 -14.77 6.35
C ILE A 101 -61.79 -14.00 7.15
N ILE A 102 -60.55 -13.99 6.67
CA ILE A 102 -59.39 -13.51 7.44
C ILE A 102 -59.34 -11.97 7.50
N GLU A 103 -59.47 -11.29 6.36
CA GLU A 103 -59.32 -9.83 6.28
C GLU A 103 -60.44 -9.05 6.98
N GLU A 104 -61.65 -9.61 7.07
CA GLU A 104 -62.83 -8.92 7.63
C GLU A 104 -62.89 -8.99 9.17
N LYS A 105 -62.21 -9.95 9.81
CA LYS A 105 -62.32 -10.21 11.25
C LYS A 105 -61.02 -10.07 12.05
N LEU A 106 -59.84 -10.07 11.42
CA LEU A 106 -58.53 -10.19 12.11
C LEU A 106 -57.62 -8.96 12.04
N GLY A 107 -58.12 -7.83 11.54
CA GLY A 107 -57.35 -6.58 11.49
C GLY A 107 -56.30 -6.55 10.38
N GLU A 108 -55.22 -5.80 10.59
CA GLU A 108 -54.19 -5.51 9.57
C GLU A 108 -53.08 -6.56 9.58
N SER A 109 -52.78 -7.17 8.43
CA SER A 109 -51.57 -8.00 8.26
C SER A 109 -50.31 -7.15 8.42
N LEU A 110 -49.39 -7.61 9.28
CA LEU A 110 -48.19 -6.86 9.64
C LEU A 110 -47.09 -7.04 8.61
N ASN A 111 -46.91 -6.00 7.78
CA ASN A 111 -45.81 -5.91 6.84
C ASN A 111 -44.47 -5.85 7.60
N SER A 112 -43.56 -6.76 7.24
CA SER A 112 -42.25 -6.95 7.89
C SER A 112 -41.31 -5.74 7.75
N ALA A 113 -41.53 -4.88 6.75
CA ALA A 113 -40.76 -3.67 6.49
C ALA A 113 -41.25 -2.44 7.28
N LYS A 114 -42.36 -2.52 8.01
CA LYS A 114 -42.79 -1.41 8.87
C LYS A 114 -41.91 -1.35 10.12
N LYS A 115 -41.53 -0.13 10.53
CA LYS A 115 -40.89 0.10 11.83
C LYS A 115 -41.84 -0.30 12.94
N PHE A 116 -41.30 -0.98 13.94
CA PHE A 116 -42.02 -1.42 15.13
C PHE A 116 -42.77 -0.26 15.79
N THR A 117 -42.09 0.87 16.01
CA THR A 117 -42.66 2.05 16.68
C THR A 117 -43.80 2.71 15.89
N ASN A 118 -43.86 2.52 14.57
CA ASN A 118 -44.97 3.01 13.74
C ASN A 118 -46.20 2.12 13.85
N VAL A 119 -46.01 0.83 14.14
CA VAL A 119 -47.08 -0.17 14.23
C VAL A 119 -47.61 -0.27 15.66
N PHE A 120 -46.72 -0.23 16.66
CA PHE A 120 -46.99 -0.34 18.08
C PHE A 120 -46.42 0.89 18.82
N PRO A 121 -47.11 2.04 18.77
CA PRO A 121 -46.64 3.24 19.47
C PRO A 121 -46.74 3.11 21.00
N ASN A 122 -47.71 2.34 21.51
CA ASN A 122 -47.94 2.06 22.93
C ASN A 122 -48.36 0.59 23.12
N ALA A 123 -48.04 -0.02 24.28
CA ALA A 123 -48.62 -1.31 24.67
C ALA A 123 -50.05 -1.12 25.20
N LEU A 124 -50.92 -2.06 24.87
CA LEU A 124 -52.23 -2.21 25.50
C LEU A 124 -52.12 -3.36 26.49
N GLU A 125 -52.14 -3.05 27.79
CA GLU A 125 -52.11 -4.06 28.84
C GLU A 125 -53.35 -4.97 28.75
N GLU A 126 -53.16 -6.26 29.00
CA GLU A 126 -54.23 -7.27 29.08
C GLU A 126 -55.00 -7.60 27.78
N ARG A 127 -54.53 -7.14 26.61
CA ARG A 127 -55.10 -7.53 25.30
C ARG A 127 -54.09 -8.23 24.42
N ILE A 128 -54.55 -9.21 23.65
CA ILE A 128 -53.77 -9.82 22.59
C ILE A 128 -53.63 -8.80 21.47
N GLN A 129 -52.39 -8.51 21.09
CA GLN A 129 -52.02 -7.52 20.10
C GLN A 129 -51.57 -8.15 18.78
N ILE A 130 -51.18 -9.43 18.82
CA ILE A 130 -50.67 -10.16 17.66
C ILE A 130 -51.26 -11.57 17.61
N ILE A 131 -51.75 -11.95 16.43
CA ILE A 131 -51.99 -13.36 16.11
C ILE A 131 -50.88 -13.84 15.17
N VAL A 132 -50.25 -14.96 15.53
CA VAL A 132 -49.19 -15.61 14.77
C VAL A 132 -49.79 -16.78 14.01
N HIS A 133 -49.76 -16.70 12.68
CA HIS A 133 -50.15 -17.80 11.80
C HIS A 133 -48.89 -18.56 11.36
N PRO A 134 -48.69 -19.82 11.81
CA PRO A 134 -47.56 -20.64 11.40
C PRO A 134 -47.75 -21.18 9.97
N PRO A 135 -46.68 -21.59 9.28
CA PRO A 135 -46.74 -22.07 7.91
C PRO A 135 -47.59 -23.35 7.76
N PRO A 136 -48.43 -23.47 6.72
CA PRO A 136 -49.12 -24.73 6.40
C PRO A 136 -48.13 -25.79 5.85
N PRO A 137 -48.42 -27.10 6.02
CA PRO A 137 -47.59 -28.17 5.48
C PRO A 137 -47.55 -28.12 3.94
N ALA A 138 -46.34 -28.30 3.39
CA ALA A 138 -45.98 -28.04 2.00
C ALA A 138 -46.92 -28.68 0.97
N SER A 139 -47.39 -27.87 0.01
CA SER A 139 -47.90 -28.37 -1.28
C SER A 139 -46.98 -27.91 -2.41
N THR A 140 -46.73 -28.86 -3.31
CA THR A 140 -45.70 -28.86 -4.35
C THR A 140 -46.12 -28.12 -5.63
N GLY A 141 -45.26 -27.22 -6.11
CA GLY A 141 -44.88 -27.09 -7.53
C GLY A 141 -45.70 -26.15 -8.44
N PHE A 142 -45.01 -25.21 -9.10
CA PHE A 142 -44.79 -25.11 -10.56
C PHE A 142 -44.35 -23.68 -10.92
N SER A 143 -43.15 -23.49 -11.48
CA SER A 143 -42.74 -22.21 -12.09
C SER A 143 -43.04 -22.21 -13.61
N ARG A 144 -43.73 -21.17 -14.07
CA ARG A 144 -43.81 -20.77 -15.48
C ARG A 144 -42.73 -19.73 -15.75
N GLU A 145 -42.15 -19.73 -16.95
CA GLU A 145 -41.22 -18.69 -17.39
C GLU A 145 -41.93 -17.34 -17.54
N THR A 146 -41.66 -16.42 -16.61
CA THR A 146 -42.05 -15.01 -16.66
C THR A 146 -40.81 -14.15 -16.91
N THR A 147 -40.90 -13.22 -17.86
CA THR A 147 -39.85 -12.20 -18.09
C THR A 147 -39.84 -11.20 -16.94
N TYR A 148 -38.76 -11.16 -16.17
CA TYR A 148 -38.60 -10.31 -14.99
C TYR A 148 -38.23 -8.86 -15.34
N ASP A 149 -38.94 -7.89 -14.77
CA ASP A 149 -38.64 -6.47 -14.91
C ASP A 149 -37.86 -5.95 -13.68
N THR A 150 -36.53 -5.96 -13.78
CA THR A 150 -35.61 -5.42 -12.76
C THR A 150 -35.93 -3.97 -12.41
N GLU A 151 -36.47 -3.16 -13.33
CA GLU A 151 -36.86 -1.77 -13.04
C GLU A 151 -38.07 -1.69 -12.11
N LYS A 152 -39.11 -2.50 -12.37
CA LYS A 152 -40.29 -2.54 -11.52
C LYS A 152 -39.94 -3.02 -10.10
N ILE A 153 -39.07 -4.02 -10.00
CA ILE A 153 -38.59 -4.56 -8.71
C ILE A 153 -37.77 -3.52 -7.97
N LEU A 154 -36.77 -2.89 -8.61
CA LEU A 154 -35.97 -1.84 -7.98
C LEU A 154 -36.83 -0.64 -7.55
N ARG A 155 -37.81 -0.24 -8.37
CA ARG A 155 -38.75 0.83 -8.02
C ARG A 155 -39.60 0.44 -6.82
N ALA A 156 -40.06 -0.81 -6.71
CA ALA A 156 -40.82 -1.30 -5.57
C ALA A 156 -39.97 -1.32 -4.28
N ILE A 157 -38.74 -1.84 -4.35
CA ILE A 157 -37.78 -1.83 -3.23
C ILE A 157 -37.51 -0.42 -2.71
N LEU A 158 -37.46 0.56 -3.61
CA LEU A 158 -37.14 1.94 -3.30
C LEU A 158 -38.38 2.83 -3.02
N LYS A 159 -39.61 2.30 -3.12
CA LYS A 159 -40.86 3.09 -3.14
C LYS A 159 -41.27 3.63 -1.77
N ASP A 160 -40.92 2.95 -0.69
CA ASP A 160 -41.41 3.24 0.67
C ASP A 160 -40.43 4.08 1.53
N LEU A 161 -39.45 4.74 0.90
CA LEU A 161 -38.45 5.57 1.60
C LEU A 161 -38.79 7.07 1.51
N GLU A 162 -39.74 7.54 2.31
CA GLU A 162 -39.81 8.96 2.72
C GLU A 162 -39.09 9.14 4.05
N ILE A 163 -37.77 9.39 4.05
CA ILE A 163 -37.05 9.96 5.21
C ILE A 163 -35.89 10.84 4.73
N GLU A 164 -35.77 12.04 5.30
CA GLU A 164 -34.61 12.92 5.20
C GLU A 164 -33.31 12.13 5.42
N VAL A 165 -32.47 12.11 4.40
CA VAL A 165 -31.14 11.47 4.43
C VAL A 165 -30.25 12.28 5.38
N PRO A 166 -29.82 11.76 6.55
CA PRO A 166 -28.56 12.20 7.08
C PRO A 166 -27.54 11.80 6.02
N LYS A 167 -26.83 12.77 5.46
CA LYS A 167 -25.67 12.50 4.59
C LYS A 167 -24.66 11.69 5.39
N GLU A 168 -24.79 10.37 5.39
CA GLU A 168 -23.65 9.50 5.60
C GLU A 168 -22.78 9.68 4.37
N LYS A 169 -21.89 10.69 4.44
CA LYS A 169 -20.57 10.57 3.85
C LYS A 169 -20.12 9.16 4.19
N THR A 170 -19.84 8.34 3.19
CA THR A 170 -19.13 7.06 3.29
C THR A 170 -18.28 7.01 4.56
N LYS A 171 -18.86 6.50 5.65
CA LYS A 171 -18.12 6.18 6.86
C LYS A 171 -17.45 4.85 6.57
N GLU A 172 -16.37 4.90 5.81
CA GLU A 172 -15.20 4.12 6.22
C GLU A 172 -14.86 4.65 7.62
N THR A 173 -15.39 3.95 8.62
CA THR A 173 -14.96 3.92 10.02
C THR A 173 -13.90 4.97 10.41
N THR A 174 -14.35 6.11 10.95
CA THR A 174 -13.65 6.95 11.94
C THR A 174 -12.12 7.04 11.78
N GLY A 175 -11.64 7.30 10.57
CA GLY A 175 -10.22 7.32 10.23
C GLY A 175 -9.90 8.46 9.27
N LEU A 176 -8.64 8.86 9.29
CA LEU A 176 -8.11 9.88 8.40
C LEU A 176 -8.16 9.41 6.92
N LEU A 177 -8.97 10.05 6.08
CA LEU A 177 -9.08 9.73 4.64
C LEU A 177 -7.85 10.24 3.88
N MET A 178 -6.83 9.38 3.71
CA MET A 178 -5.61 9.72 2.98
C MET A 178 -5.88 9.95 1.48
N PRO A 179 -5.41 11.06 0.89
CA PRO A 179 -5.55 11.31 -0.53
C PRO A 179 -4.89 10.19 -1.36
N LEU A 180 -5.55 9.81 -2.45
CA LEU A 180 -5.02 8.84 -3.42
C LEU A 180 -3.79 9.44 -4.11
N LYS A 181 -2.72 8.67 -4.15
CA LYS A 181 -1.44 9.06 -4.76
C LYS A 181 -0.91 7.85 -5.48
N GLU A 182 -1.07 7.89 -6.79
CA GLU A 182 -0.92 6.73 -7.65
C GLU A 182 0.43 6.08 -7.51
N ARG A 183 0.37 4.78 -7.29
CA ARG A 183 1.51 3.89 -7.37
C ARG A 183 1.59 3.34 -8.79
N ASP A 184 2.71 2.72 -9.13
CA ASP A 184 2.90 2.14 -10.46
C ASP A 184 1.79 1.12 -10.78
N THR A 185 1.06 1.37 -11.87
CA THR A 185 -0.02 0.53 -12.40
C THR A 185 0.29 0.02 -13.81
N GLY A 186 1.46 0.38 -14.38
CA GLY A 186 1.76 0.19 -15.80
C GLY A 186 1.77 -1.28 -16.23
N SER A 187 2.33 -2.17 -15.41
CA SER A 187 2.31 -3.62 -15.68
C SER A 187 0.90 -4.19 -15.70
N ILE A 188 0.02 -3.68 -14.85
CA ILE A 188 -1.36 -4.19 -14.69
C ILE A 188 -2.25 -3.66 -15.79
N LEU A 189 -2.10 -2.39 -16.15
CA LEU A 189 -2.80 -1.81 -17.30
C LEU A 189 -2.49 -2.59 -18.58
N ARG A 190 -1.29 -3.16 -18.74
CA ARG A 190 -0.98 -4.08 -19.86
C ARG A 190 -1.83 -5.35 -19.81
N VAL A 191 -1.98 -5.98 -18.66
CA VAL A 191 -2.84 -7.18 -18.51
C VAL A 191 -4.31 -6.86 -18.84
N ILE A 192 -4.81 -5.71 -18.36
CA ILE A 192 -6.17 -5.23 -18.69
C ILE A 192 -6.30 -4.99 -20.19
N THR A 193 -5.29 -4.39 -20.81
CA THR A 193 -5.23 -4.14 -22.25
C THR A 193 -5.29 -5.46 -23.03
N ASP A 194 -4.47 -6.43 -22.64
CA ASP A 194 -4.44 -7.75 -23.30
C ASP A 194 -5.78 -8.46 -23.19
N ASN A 195 -6.41 -8.48 -22.00
CA ASN A 195 -7.74 -9.02 -21.81
C ASN A 195 -8.79 -8.31 -22.69
N ALA A 196 -8.73 -6.98 -22.76
CA ALA A 196 -9.65 -6.18 -23.57
C ALA A 196 -9.49 -6.47 -25.07
N TYR A 197 -8.27 -6.58 -25.59
CA TYR A 197 -8.03 -6.96 -26.98
C TYR A 197 -8.51 -8.39 -27.27
N LYS A 198 -8.21 -9.34 -26.38
CA LYS A 198 -8.66 -10.74 -26.49
C LYS A 198 -10.18 -10.87 -26.52
N ALA A 199 -10.90 -10.03 -25.77
CA ALA A 199 -12.36 -9.99 -25.74
C ALA A 199 -12.98 -9.65 -27.12
N LEU A 200 -12.23 -8.97 -28.00
CA LEU A 200 -12.69 -8.65 -29.36
C LEU A 200 -12.67 -9.82 -30.33
N PHE A 201 -12.03 -10.94 -29.98
CA PHE A 201 -11.85 -12.10 -30.85
C PHE A 201 -12.67 -13.29 -30.31
N PRO A 202 -13.75 -13.70 -31.00
CA PRO A 202 -14.64 -14.77 -30.52
C PRO A 202 -13.99 -16.15 -30.37
N LEU A 203 -12.82 -16.35 -30.99
CA LEU A 203 -12.07 -17.61 -31.00
C LEU A 203 -10.98 -17.67 -29.92
N THR A 204 -10.80 -16.63 -29.11
CA THR A 204 -9.81 -16.63 -28.04
C THR A 204 -10.17 -17.68 -27.00
N SER A 205 -9.18 -18.49 -26.58
CA SER A 205 -9.42 -19.45 -25.51
C SER A 205 -9.74 -18.70 -24.23
N LYS A 206 -10.71 -19.19 -23.46
CA LYS A 206 -11.02 -18.58 -22.16
C LYS A 206 -9.78 -18.57 -21.24
N THR A 207 -8.89 -19.57 -21.39
CA THR A 207 -7.62 -19.68 -20.63
C THR A 207 -6.66 -18.52 -20.89
N ASP A 208 -6.88 -17.74 -21.95
CA ASP A 208 -6.02 -16.61 -22.28
C ASP A 208 -6.43 -15.33 -21.53
N PHE A 209 -7.54 -15.35 -20.80
CA PHE A 209 -8.01 -14.23 -19.97
C PHE A 209 -7.54 -14.38 -18.53
N ASN A 210 -7.08 -13.26 -17.97
CA ASN A 210 -6.48 -13.22 -16.64
C ASN A 210 -7.32 -12.45 -15.62
N PHE A 211 -7.66 -13.09 -14.51
CA PHE A 211 -8.05 -12.39 -13.29
C PHE A 211 -6.82 -11.74 -12.66
N LEU A 212 -6.97 -10.52 -12.14
CA LEU A 212 -5.92 -9.88 -11.35
C LEU A 212 -6.06 -10.34 -9.90
N VAL A 213 -5.00 -10.89 -9.32
CA VAL A 213 -5.00 -11.39 -7.92
C VAL A 213 -3.94 -10.67 -7.11
N CYS A 214 -4.38 -9.81 -6.22
CA CYS A 214 -3.56 -8.99 -5.33
C CYS A 214 -3.55 -9.58 -3.91
N GLY A 215 -2.59 -10.47 -3.67
CA GLY A 215 -2.34 -11.05 -2.34
C GLY A 215 -1.36 -10.21 -1.50
N GLY A 216 -0.91 -10.79 -0.39
CA GLY A 216 0.17 -10.24 0.44
C GLY A 216 -0.32 -9.62 1.75
N ALA A 217 0.57 -8.88 2.40
CA ALA A 217 0.41 -8.49 3.80
C ALA A 217 -0.81 -7.59 4.08
N PRO A 218 -1.41 -7.68 5.28
CA PRO A 218 -2.42 -6.74 5.74
C PRO A 218 -1.81 -5.33 5.88
N GLY A 219 -2.61 -4.30 5.57
CA GLY A 219 -2.18 -2.91 5.75
C GLY A 219 -1.28 -2.31 4.66
N ILE A 220 -0.91 -3.07 3.62
CA ILE A 220 -0.18 -2.56 2.44
C ILE A 220 -1.03 -1.71 1.49
N GLY A 221 -2.32 -1.54 1.79
CA GLY A 221 -3.23 -0.64 1.07
C GLY A 221 -3.78 -1.22 -0.23
N LYS A 222 -4.17 -2.50 -0.25
CA LYS A 222 -4.76 -3.18 -1.41
C LYS A 222 -6.09 -2.57 -1.86
N THR A 223 -7.01 -2.32 -0.93
CA THR A 223 -8.29 -1.63 -1.19
C THR A 223 -8.07 -0.27 -1.85
N ARG A 224 -7.20 0.55 -1.24
CA ARG A 224 -6.75 1.86 -1.78
C ARG A 224 -6.13 1.72 -3.16
N TRP A 225 -5.31 0.71 -3.36
CA TRP A 225 -4.63 0.48 -4.64
C TRP A 225 -5.60 0.15 -5.76
N GLY A 226 -6.68 -0.60 -5.49
CA GLY A 226 -7.74 -0.84 -6.47
C GLY A 226 -8.40 0.45 -6.96
N ILE A 227 -8.55 1.45 -6.08
CA ILE A 227 -9.06 2.78 -6.46
C ILE A 227 -8.01 3.55 -7.28
N GLU A 228 -6.74 3.51 -6.88
CA GLU A 228 -5.63 4.13 -7.64
C GLU A 228 -5.47 3.52 -9.04
N LEU A 229 -5.67 2.20 -9.16
CA LEU A 229 -5.69 1.48 -10.44
C LEU A 229 -6.87 1.93 -11.31
N PHE A 230 -8.05 2.12 -10.73
CA PHE A 230 -9.21 2.61 -11.46
C PHE A 230 -9.02 4.03 -12.00
N GLU A 231 -8.44 4.93 -11.21
CA GLU A 231 -8.14 6.28 -11.68
C GLU A 231 -7.05 6.28 -12.78
N SER A 232 -6.04 5.42 -12.65
CA SER A 232 -5.05 5.19 -13.72
C SER A 232 -5.71 4.64 -15.00
N LEU A 233 -6.67 3.71 -14.86
CA LEU A 233 -7.43 3.14 -15.97
C LEU A 233 -8.26 4.21 -16.71
N LYS A 234 -8.81 5.21 -16.01
CA LYS A 234 -9.54 6.30 -16.67
C LYS A 234 -8.63 7.25 -17.42
N ARG A 235 -7.44 7.53 -16.88
CA ARG A 235 -6.56 8.58 -17.38
C ARG A 235 -5.58 8.08 -18.45
N ASP A 236 -4.93 6.94 -18.19
CA ASP A 236 -3.74 6.53 -18.93
C ASP A 236 -4.01 5.37 -19.90
N TRP A 237 -5.10 4.62 -19.72
CA TRP A 237 -5.39 3.45 -20.53
C TRP A 237 -6.01 3.82 -21.88
N THR A 238 -5.47 3.23 -22.94
CA THR A 238 -6.02 3.37 -24.30
C THR A 238 -6.88 2.14 -24.60
N PRO A 239 -8.22 2.30 -24.68
CA PRO A 239 -9.11 1.21 -25.02
C PRO A 239 -8.88 0.74 -26.47
N PRO A 240 -9.20 -0.52 -26.81
CA PRO A 240 -9.15 -1.01 -28.18
C PRO A 240 -9.92 -0.12 -29.16
N SER A 241 -9.39 0.07 -30.38
CA SER A 241 -9.99 0.95 -31.39
C SER A 241 -11.43 0.59 -31.79
N LYS A 242 -11.84 -0.68 -31.65
CA LYS A 242 -13.23 -1.10 -31.87
C LYS A 242 -14.21 -0.56 -30.81
N TRP A 243 -13.71 -0.08 -29.67
CA TRP A 243 -14.50 0.53 -28.59
C TRP A 243 -14.43 2.06 -28.61
N THR A 244 -13.68 2.66 -29.55
CA THR A 244 -13.44 4.12 -29.61
C THR A 244 -14.41 4.89 -30.49
N ASP A 245 -15.39 4.23 -31.13
CA ASP A 245 -16.48 4.90 -31.89
C ASP A 245 -17.21 5.94 -31.01
N THR A 246 -17.23 5.74 -29.69
CA THR A 246 -17.75 6.66 -28.68
C THR A 246 -16.87 6.60 -27.42
N LYS A 247 -16.85 7.67 -26.60
CA LYS A 247 -16.05 7.70 -25.37
C LYS A 247 -16.58 6.66 -24.35
N PRO A 248 -15.76 5.68 -23.90
CA PRO A 248 -16.20 4.69 -22.94
C PRO A 248 -16.62 5.30 -21.61
N HIS A 249 -17.59 4.67 -20.95
CA HIS A 249 -18.01 5.01 -19.59
C HIS A 249 -17.33 4.07 -18.60
N PHE A 250 -16.79 4.60 -17.50
CA PHE A 250 -16.02 3.83 -16.51
C PHE A 250 -16.75 3.76 -15.17
N LEU A 251 -16.91 2.55 -14.61
CA LEU A 251 -17.41 2.33 -13.25
C LEU A 251 -16.43 1.48 -12.43
N TYR A 252 -16.45 1.69 -11.13
CA TYR A 252 -15.71 0.91 -10.16
C TYR A 252 -16.67 0.40 -9.09
N PHE A 253 -16.64 -0.90 -8.86
CA PHE A 253 -17.41 -1.54 -7.80
C PHE A 253 -16.47 -2.23 -6.83
N LEU A 254 -16.42 -1.73 -5.59
CA LEU A 254 -15.75 -2.38 -4.47
C LEU A 254 -16.76 -3.24 -3.70
N LEU A 255 -16.56 -4.56 -3.76
CA LEU A 255 -17.32 -5.56 -3.01
C LEU A 255 -16.45 -6.08 -1.86
N ASP A 256 -16.65 -5.52 -0.66
CA ASP A 256 -15.92 -5.89 0.57
C ASP A 256 -16.65 -7.01 1.31
N PHE A 257 -16.10 -8.22 1.32
CA PHE A 257 -16.74 -9.39 1.95
C PHE A 257 -16.61 -9.46 3.47
N VAL A 258 -16.12 -8.41 4.14
CA VAL A 258 -16.10 -8.29 5.60
C VAL A 258 -17.16 -7.31 6.10
N ASN A 259 -17.16 -6.06 5.61
CA ASN A 259 -17.99 -5.00 6.19
C ASN A 259 -19.37 -4.88 5.50
N GLY A 260 -20.42 -5.30 6.19
CA GLY A 260 -21.81 -5.01 5.82
C GLY A 260 -22.35 -5.74 4.59
N VAL A 261 -21.54 -6.51 3.85
CA VAL A 261 -21.97 -7.33 2.70
C VAL A 261 -21.41 -8.76 2.67
N ARG A 262 -20.96 -9.27 3.83
CA ARG A 262 -20.44 -10.63 4.02
C ARG A 262 -21.43 -11.69 3.54
N LEU A 263 -20.89 -12.83 3.07
CA LEU A 263 -21.72 -13.99 2.73
C LEU A 263 -22.41 -14.53 4.00
N SER A 264 -23.69 -14.87 3.88
CA SER A 264 -24.45 -15.49 4.95
C SER A 264 -25.18 -16.76 4.47
N GLU A 265 -25.94 -17.38 5.34
CA GLU A 265 -26.80 -18.53 5.01
C GLU A 265 -27.76 -18.22 3.85
N PHE A 266 -28.18 -16.97 3.74
CA PHE A 266 -29.00 -16.48 2.65
C PHE A 266 -28.38 -16.74 1.26
N ASP A 267 -27.06 -16.55 1.14
CA ASP A 267 -26.38 -16.66 -0.15
C ASP A 267 -26.28 -18.13 -0.64
N GLN A 268 -26.55 -19.15 0.20
CA GLN A 268 -26.42 -20.57 -0.18
C GLN A 268 -27.40 -21.01 -1.26
N LYS A 269 -28.62 -20.47 -1.22
CA LYS A 269 -29.69 -20.85 -2.15
C LYS A 269 -29.60 -20.04 -3.46
N LEU A 270 -28.65 -19.11 -3.55
CA LEU A 270 -28.49 -18.22 -4.69
C LEU A 270 -27.39 -18.70 -5.62
N SER A 271 -27.60 -18.49 -6.92
CA SER A 271 -26.50 -18.63 -7.88
C SER A 271 -25.46 -17.53 -7.69
N ALA A 272 -24.20 -17.82 -7.98
CA ALA A 272 -23.11 -16.81 -7.94
C ALA A 272 -23.42 -15.54 -8.76
N SER A 273 -24.15 -15.69 -9.88
CA SER A 273 -24.60 -14.56 -10.70
C SER A 273 -25.53 -13.62 -9.93
N ILE A 274 -26.48 -14.16 -9.17
CA ILE A 274 -27.42 -13.40 -8.34
C ILE A 274 -26.69 -12.77 -7.14
N ILE A 275 -25.77 -13.51 -6.51
CA ILE A 275 -24.98 -13.03 -5.35
C ILE A 275 -24.19 -11.77 -5.69
N ILE A 276 -23.49 -11.78 -6.83
CA ILE A 276 -22.72 -10.62 -7.29
C ILE A 276 -23.66 -9.53 -7.85
N GLY A 277 -24.69 -9.91 -8.60
CA GLY A 277 -25.65 -8.95 -9.16
C GLY A 277 -26.42 -8.19 -8.08
N LEU A 278 -26.83 -8.83 -6.98
CA LEU A 278 -27.40 -8.16 -5.80
C LEU A 278 -26.44 -7.13 -5.20
N ARG A 279 -25.16 -7.48 -5.04
CA ARG A 279 -24.15 -6.60 -4.47
C ARG A 279 -23.85 -5.40 -5.39
N ILE A 280 -23.77 -5.63 -6.70
CA ILE A 280 -23.61 -4.55 -7.70
C ILE A 280 -24.85 -3.64 -7.72
N ALA A 281 -26.05 -4.22 -7.74
CA ALA A 281 -27.30 -3.46 -7.73
C ALA A 281 -27.42 -2.60 -6.45
N TYR A 282 -27.05 -3.17 -5.29
CA TYR A 282 -26.97 -2.42 -4.05
C TYR A 282 -26.01 -1.23 -4.17
N LYS A 283 -24.76 -1.49 -4.58
CA LYS A 283 -23.71 -0.46 -4.72
C LYS A 283 -24.13 0.68 -5.67
N PHE A 284 -24.85 0.37 -6.74
CA PHE A 284 -25.23 1.38 -7.73
C PHE A 284 -26.55 2.10 -7.41
N PHE A 285 -27.58 1.39 -6.90
CA PHE A 285 -28.94 1.94 -6.79
C PHE A 285 -29.39 2.28 -5.36
N ALA A 286 -28.79 1.66 -4.34
CA ALA A 286 -29.36 1.61 -2.99
C ALA A 286 -28.39 1.91 -1.83
N GLN A 287 -27.07 1.90 -2.06
CA GLN A 287 -26.08 2.06 -0.98
C GLN A 287 -26.28 3.36 -0.17
N ASP A 288 -26.63 4.46 -0.84
CA ASP A 288 -26.88 5.75 -0.18
C ASP A 288 -28.26 5.86 0.48
N LYS A 289 -29.09 4.82 0.39
CA LYS A 289 -30.50 4.84 0.80
C LYS A 289 -30.82 3.84 1.91
N MET A 290 -30.11 2.71 1.95
CA MET A 290 -30.37 1.65 2.91
C MET A 290 -29.12 0.77 3.12
N SER A 291 -29.15 -0.07 4.16
CA SER A 291 -28.13 -1.11 4.34
C SER A 291 -28.32 -2.24 3.33
N PHE A 292 -27.27 -3.03 3.10
CA PHE A 292 -27.36 -4.19 2.22
C PHE A 292 -28.32 -5.26 2.75
N ASP A 293 -28.41 -5.44 4.06
CA ASP A 293 -29.35 -6.39 4.65
C ASP A 293 -30.81 -5.97 4.40
N SER A 294 -31.11 -4.67 4.55
CA SER A 294 -32.43 -4.14 4.19
C SER A 294 -32.72 -4.31 2.70
N PHE A 295 -31.73 -4.08 1.83
CA PHE A 295 -31.87 -4.27 0.39
C PHE A 295 -32.13 -5.72 0.00
N LYS A 296 -31.36 -6.67 0.56
CA LYS A 296 -31.56 -8.11 0.36
C LYS A 296 -32.96 -8.54 0.81
N TYR A 297 -33.40 -8.07 1.97
CA TYR A 297 -34.71 -8.42 2.49
C TYR A 297 -35.84 -7.88 1.63
N ALA A 298 -35.75 -6.62 1.20
CA ALA A 298 -36.73 -6.03 0.29
C ALA A 298 -36.79 -6.77 -1.05
N ALA A 299 -35.65 -7.23 -1.58
CA ALA A 299 -35.64 -8.11 -2.74
C ALA A 299 -36.41 -9.41 -2.46
N LEU A 300 -36.17 -10.08 -1.33
CA LEU A 300 -36.87 -11.33 -0.98
C LEU A 300 -38.39 -11.21 -0.88
N THR A 301 -38.88 -10.08 -0.36
CA THR A 301 -40.32 -9.86 -0.15
C THR A 301 -41.12 -9.69 -1.44
N ILE A 302 -40.44 -9.52 -2.58
CA ILE A 302 -41.07 -9.44 -3.88
C ILE A 302 -40.97 -10.84 -4.51
N GLU A 303 -42.11 -11.50 -4.66
CA GLU A 303 -42.21 -12.85 -5.22
C GLU A 303 -41.48 -12.95 -6.57
N GLU A 304 -40.68 -13.99 -6.73
CA GLU A 304 -39.84 -14.26 -7.91
C GLU A 304 -38.81 -13.16 -8.29
N SER A 305 -38.49 -12.19 -7.43
CA SER A 305 -37.65 -11.05 -7.81
C SER A 305 -36.14 -11.32 -7.92
N LEU A 306 -35.65 -12.39 -7.27
CA LEU A 306 -34.20 -12.67 -7.14
C LEU A 306 -33.54 -12.92 -8.50
N SER A 307 -34.28 -13.50 -9.45
CA SER A 307 -33.85 -13.71 -10.83
C SER A 307 -33.53 -12.39 -11.55
N ALA A 308 -34.20 -11.29 -11.19
CA ALA A 308 -33.97 -9.96 -11.75
C ALA A 308 -32.61 -9.36 -11.35
N PHE A 309 -31.99 -9.93 -10.31
CA PHE A 309 -30.63 -9.61 -9.88
C PHE A 309 -29.56 -10.50 -10.51
N ASN A 310 -29.89 -11.24 -11.56
CA ASN A 310 -28.85 -11.82 -12.42
C ASN A 310 -27.89 -10.73 -12.90
N ILE A 311 -26.58 -10.97 -12.81
CA ILE A 311 -25.56 -9.96 -13.07
C ILE A 311 -25.72 -9.27 -14.44
N ASN A 312 -26.07 -10.02 -15.48
CA ASN A 312 -26.25 -9.45 -16.82
C ASN A 312 -27.45 -8.51 -16.89
N LEU A 313 -28.56 -8.86 -16.23
CA LEU A 313 -29.75 -8.00 -16.16
C LEU A 313 -29.47 -6.71 -15.37
N VAL A 314 -28.69 -6.82 -14.29
CA VAL A 314 -28.25 -5.66 -13.50
C VAL A 314 -27.35 -4.74 -14.32
N LEU A 315 -26.38 -5.29 -15.07
CA LEU A 315 -25.51 -4.49 -15.94
C LEU A 315 -26.29 -3.83 -17.08
N ASP A 316 -27.19 -4.56 -17.74
CA ASP A 316 -28.09 -4.01 -18.77
C ASP A 316 -28.95 -2.87 -18.19
N ARG A 317 -29.38 -3.00 -16.94
CA ARG A 317 -30.13 -1.95 -16.24
C ARG A 317 -29.27 -0.74 -15.90
N ILE A 318 -28.03 -0.92 -15.48
CA ILE A 318 -27.08 0.16 -15.22
C ILE A 318 -26.84 0.96 -16.50
N ARG A 319 -26.60 0.28 -17.63
CA ARG A 319 -26.45 0.93 -18.95
C ARG A 319 -27.65 1.81 -19.30
N LYS A 320 -28.87 1.27 -19.13
CA LYS A 320 -30.11 2.02 -19.35
C LYS A 320 -30.24 3.22 -18.40
N SER A 321 -29.90 3.04 -17.13
CA SER A 321 -29.96 4.11 -16.12
C SER A 321 -28.96 5.24 -16.41
N LEU A 322 -27.79 4.91 -16.94
CA LEU A 322 -26.76 5.85 -17.38
C LEU A 322 -27.05 6.47 -18.75
N LYS A 323 -28.11 6.02 -19.44
CA LYS A 323 -28.51 6.47 -20.78
C LYS A 323 -27.37 6.32 -21.81
N LEU A 324 -26.59 5.24 -21.72
CA LEU A 324 -25.49 4.98 -22.64
C LEU A 324 -26.00 4.66 -24.04
N GLU A 325 -25.29 5.14 -25.06
CA GLU A 325 -25.61 4.83 -26.45
C GLU A 325 -25.36 3.34 -26.76
N SER A 326 -25.98 2.82 -27.82
CA SER A 326 -25.89 1.40 -28.18
C SER A 326 -24.45 0.93 -28.43
N LYS A 327 -23.59 1.81 -28.95
CA LYS A 327 -22.16 1.56 -29.19
C LYS A 327 -21.24 2.05 -28.06
N GLN A 328 -21.78 2.71 -27.04
CA GLN A 328 -20.97 3.24 -25.94
C GLN A 328 -20.60 2.13 -24.98
N GLN A 329 -19.31 1.82 -24.92
CA GLN A 329 -18.76 0.76 -24.08
C GLN A 329 -18.85 1.14 -22.60
N LEU A 330 -19.35 0.22 -21.77
CA LEU A 330 -19.27 0.32 -20.31
C LEU A 330 -18.10 -0.51 -19.79
N ILE A 331 -17.08 0.15 -19.26
CA ILE A 331 -15.90 -0.46 -18.66
C ILE A 331 -16.07 -0.51 -17.15
N ILE A 332 -15.93 -1.70 -16.56
CA ILE A 332 -16.08 -1.90 -15.12
C ILE A 332 -14.80 -2.52 -14.56
N LEU A 333 -14.24 -1.89 -13.54
CA LEU A 333 -13.29 -2.56 -12.64
C LEU A 333 -14.08 -3.10 -11.45
N LEU A 334 -14.26 -4.42 -11.41
CA LEU A 334 -14.93 -5.13 -10.33
C LEU A 334 -13.88 -5.59 -9.31
N HIS A 335 -13.85 -4.93 -8.16
CA HIS A 335 -12.92 -5.22 -7.09
C HIS A 335 -13.60 -6.07 -6.01
N ILE A 336 -13.23 -7.34 -5.92
CA ILE A 336 -13.66 -8.27 -4.87
C ILE A 336 -12.58 -8.25 -3.80
N ASP A 337 -12.87 -7.58 -2.69
CA ASP A 337 -11.93 -7.41 -1.58
C ASP A 337 -12.22 -8.40 -0.45
N GLU A 338 -11.17 -8.73 0.30
CA GLU A 338 -11.14 -9.75 1.34
C GLU A 338 -11.69 -11.11 0.86
N TYR A 339 -11.30 -11.54 -0.36
CA TYR A 339 -11.83 -12.77 -0.96
C TYR A 339 -11.51 -14.06 -0.17
N GLN A 340 -10.55 -14.03 0.76
CA GLN A 340 -10.33 -15.15 1.67
C GLN A 340 -11.57 -15.46 2.50
N GLU A 341 -12.44 -14.49 2.77
CA GLU A 341 -13.72 -14.71 3.46
C GLU A 341 -14.66 -15.61 2.66
N ILE A 342 -14.58 -15.54 1.32
CA ILE A 342 -15.35 -16.42 0.42
C ILE A 342 -14.76 -17.84 0.47
N ILE A 343 -13.43 -17.95 0.52
CA ILE A 343 -12.74 -19.24 0.66
C ILE A 343 -13.09 -19.89 2.00
N ASP A 344 -13.08 -19.13 3.09
CA ASP A 344 -13.42 -19.61 4.43
C ASP A 344 -14.89 -20.02 4.53
N TYR A 345 -15.78 -19.26 3.89
CA TYR A 345 -17.18 -19.63 3.74
C TYR A 345 -17.32 -20.99 3.03
N ASP A 346 -16.60 -21.19 1.92
CA ASP A 346 -16.59 -22.43 1.16
C ASP A 346 -15.99 -23.62 1.94
N GLN A 347 -15.13 -23.40 2.94
CA GLN A 347 -14.52 -24.46 3.72
C GLN A 347 -15.34 -24.90 4.93
N ASN A 348 -16.37 -24.13 5.30
CA ASN A 348 -17.19 -24.44 6.46
C ASN A 348 -18.21 -25.54 6.15
N GLU A 349 -18.10 -26.68 6.84
CA GLU A 349 -18.98 -27.83 6.64
C GLU A 349 -20.46 -27.54 6.91
N ARG A 350 -20.78 -26.54 7.76
CA ARG A 350 -22.17 -26.11 7.99
C ARG A 350 -22.84 -25.58 6.73
N TRP A 351 -22.05 -25.08 5.78
CA TRP A 351 -22.53 -24.37 4.60
C TRP A 351 -22.31 -25.15 3.30
N ARG A 352 -21.69 -26.35 3.36
CA ARG A 352 -21.51 -27.25 2.21
C ARG A 352 -22.50 -28.40 2.24
N GLY A 353 -23.31 -28.51 1.18
CA GLY A 353 -23.88 -29.80 0.77
C GLY A 353 -22.80 -30.70 0.14
N PRO A 354 -22.89 -32.04 0.26
CA PRO A 354 -21.93 -32.95 -0.36
C PRO A 354 -21.92 -32.80 -1.89
N GLY A 355 -20.73 -32.51 -2.46
CA GLY A 355 -20.51 -32.52 -3.93
C GLY A 355 -20.59 -31.17 -4.67
N THR A 356 -20.70 -30.03 -4.00
CA THR A 356 -20.78 -28.70 -4.64
C THR A 356 -19.41 -28.16 -5.06
N LYS A 357 -19.35 -27.35 -6.14
CA LYS A 357 -18.11 -26.82 -6.74
C LYS A 357 -17.45 -25.66 -5.97
N GLY A 358 -18.04 -25.22 -4.84
CA GLY A 358 -17.64 -24.05 -4.06
C GLY A 358 -18.09 -22.73 -4.71
N ILE A 359 -18.69 -21.85 -3.92
CA ILE A 359 -19.25 -20.56 -4.34
C ILE A 359 -18.20 -19.65 -4.97
N PHE A 360 -16.95 -19.71 -4.49
CA PHE A 360 -15.88 -18.87 -5.02
C PHE A 360 -15.58 -19.21 -6.47
N LYS A 361 -15.49 -20.51 -6.80
CA LYS A 361 -15.25 -20.98 -8.16
C LYS A 361 -16.41 -20.62 -9.09
N GLU A 362 -17.64 -20.64 -8.59
CA GLU A 362 -18.81 -20.19 -9.35
C GLU A 362 -18.78 -18.69 -9.62
N ILE A 363 -18.45 -17.87 -8.61
CA ILE A 363 -18.26 -16.42 -8.77
C ILE A 363 -17.20 -16.11 -9.83
N LEU A 364 -16.07 -16.80 -9.82
CA LEU A 364 -15.01 -16.64 -10.82
C LEU A 364 -15.49 -17.05 -12.22
N ASN A 365 -16.26 -18.14 -12.34
CA ASN A 365 -16.80 -18.53 -13.65
C ASN A 365 -17.79 -17.50 -14.19
N GLU A 366 -18.66 -16.94 -13.34
CA GLU A 366 -19.63 -15.93 -13.76
C GLU A 366 -18.97 -14.60 -14.12
N THR A 367 -18.04 -14.11 -13.30
CA THR A 367 -17.32 -12.85 -13.59
C THR A 367 -16.36 -13.00 -14.78
N GLY A 368 -15.76 -14.18 -14.99
CA GLY A 368 -14.91 -14.46 -16.14
C GLY A 368 -15.64 -14.41 -17.48
N LYS A 369 -16.93 -14.77 -17.51
CA LYS A 369 -17.76 -14.62 -18.72
C LYS A 369 -17.92 -13.15 -19.13
N LEU A 370 -17.85 -12.23 -18.16
CA LEU A 370 -17.93 -10.78 -18.40
C LEU A 370 -16.61 -10.17 -18.90
N MET A 371 -15.48 -10.89 -18.76
CA MET A 371 -14.20 -10.56 -19.42
C MET A 371 -14.15 -11.06 -20.87
N SER A 372 -14.73 -12.24 -21.12
CA SER A 372 -14.54 -13.02 -22.36
C SER A 372 -15.70 -12.89 -23.35
N THR A 373 -16.38 -11.74 -23.40
CA THR A 373 -17.67 -11.53 -24.07
C THR A 373 -17.61 -11.70 -25.60
N GLY A 374 -17.50 -12.95 -26.08
CA GLY A 374 -17.46 -13.35 -27.48
C GLY A 374 -18.74 -13.08 -28.29
N ALA A 375 -19.59 -12.14 -27.88
CA ALA A 375 -20.76 -11.68 -28.63
C ALA A 375 -21.36 -10.33 -28.13
N ARG A 376 -21.05 -9.84 -26.92
CA ARG A 376 -21.61 -8.60 -26.34
C ARG A 376 -20.53 -7.52 -26.20
N ILE A 377 -20.59 -6.50 -27.07
CA ILE A 377 -19.65 -5.37 -27.16
C ILE A 377 -20.20 -4.14 -26.42
N ASP A 378 -21.01 -4.33 -25.38
CA ASP A 378 -21.67 -3.24 -24.68
C ASP A 378 -21.13 -3.05 -23.26
N TYR A 379 -20.49 -4.06 -22.68
CA TYR A 379 -19.67 -3.90 -21.48
C TYR A 379 -18.45 -4.82 -21.46
N PHE A 380 -17.42 -4.39 -20.74
CA PHE A 380 -16.22 -5.16 -20.42
C PHE A 380 -15.95 -5.03 -18.93
N VAL A 381 -15.81 -6.16 -18.23
CA VAL A 381 -15.60 -6.19 -16.77
C VAL A 381 -14.26 -6.81 -16.47
N GLN A 382 -13.29 -6.03 -16.02
CA GLN A 382 -12.06 -6.55 -15.45
C GLN A 382 -12.27 -6.85 -13.96
N THR A 383 -11.95 -8.06 -13.52
CA THR A 383 -12.04 -8.43 -12.10
C THR A 383 -10.67 -8.35 -11.43
N LEU A 384 -10.63 -7.71 -10.26
CA LEU A 384 -9.51 -7.62 -9.33
C LEU A 384 -9.92 -8.31 -8.01
N LEU A 385 -9.18 -9.32 -7.60
CA LEU A 385 -9.32 -9.98 -6.31
C LEU A 385 -8.24 -9.44 -5.37
N SER A 386 -8.60 -8.94 -4.19
CA SER A 386 -7.64 -8.55 -3.16
C SER A 386 -7.91 -9.22 -1.83
N GLY A 387 -6.86 -9.56 -1.10
CA GLY A 387 -7.00 -10.22 0.18
C GLY A 387 -5.66 -10.70 0.74
N THR A 388 -5.74 -11.57 1.74
CA THR A 388 -4.57 -12.15 2.41
C THR A 388 -4.44 -13.66 2.19
N ALA A 389 -5.32 -14.29 1.40
CA ALA A 389 -5.20 -15.73 1.12
C ALA A 389 -3.84 -16.10 0.50
N LEU A 390 -3.33 -17.27 0.90
CA LEU A 390 -2.11 -17.87 0.34
C LEU A 390 -2.31 -18.21 -1.14
N ARG A 391 -1.30 -17.99 -1.99
CA ARG A 391 -1.39 -18.26 -3.43
C ARG A 391 -1.69 -19.71 -3.72
N GLU A 392 -1.12 -20.66 -2.97
CA GLU A 392 -1.45 -22.07 -3.14
C GLU A 392 -2.93 -22.36 -2.84
N ALA A 393 -3.49 -21.73 -1.81
CA ALA A 393 -4.90 -21.87 -1.50
C ALA A 393 -5.77 -21.24 -2.60
N THR A 394 -5.39 -20.06 -3.08
CA THR A 394 -6.10 -19.36 -4.17
C THR A 394 -6.07 -20.16 -5.48
N LYS A 395 -4.90 -20.70 -5.87
CA LYS A 395 -4.74 -21.51 -7.10
C LYS A 395 -5.64 -22.76 -7.13
N LYS A 396 -6.02 -23.33 -5.99
CA LYS A 396 -6.99 -24.46 -5.95
C LYS A 396 -8.36 -24.08 -6.52
N PHE A 397 -8.70 -22.79 -6.48
CA PHE A 397 -9.95 -22.25 -7.02
C PHE A 397 -9.80 -21.68 -8.43
N GLU A 398 -8.60 -21.70 -9.02
CA GLU A 398 -8.38 -21.26 -10.38
C GLU A 398 -9.31 -22.03 -11.33
N PRO A 399 -10.19 -21.33 -12.09
CA PRO A 399 -11.10 -21.98 -13.00
C PRO A 399 -10.32 -22.68 -14.11
N THR A 400 -10.76 -23.86 -14.56
CA THR A 400 -10.12 -24.53 -15.71
C THR A 400 -10.17 -23.73 -17.00
N SER A 401 -11.06 -22.72 -17.04
CA SER A 401 -11.30 -21.87 -18.20
C SER A 401 -10.64 -20.50 -18.08
N TYR A 402 -9.99 -20.09 -16.99
CA TYR A 402 -9.44 -18.74 -16.85
C TYR A 402 -8.16 -18.80 -16.01
N SER A 403 -7.25 -17.85 -16.22
CA SER A 403 -5.98 -17.84 -15.50
C SER A 403 -5.91 -16.74 -14.45
N PHE A 404 -5.04 -16.94 -13.45
CA PHE A 404 -4.71 -15.93 -12.45
C PHE A 404 -3.38 -15.25 -12.75
N GLU A 405 -3.42 -13.93 -12.89
CA GLU A 405 -2.24 -13.08 -12.88
C GLU A 405 -2.04 -12.51 -11.47
N PHE A 406 -1.03 -13.02 -10.76
CA PHE A 406 -0.71 -12.55 -9.41
C PHE A 406 0.06 -11.23 -9.49
N VAL A 407 -0.54 -10.18 -8.95
CA VAL A 407 0.00 -8.82 -8.99
C VAL A 407 0.45 -8.38 -7.59
N GLU A 408 1.54 -7.63 -7.53
CA GLU A 408 2.04 -7.05 -6.29
C GLU A 408 1.34 -5.71 -6.01
N CYS A 409 0.95 -5.49 -4.75
CA CYS A 409 0.53 -4.17 -4.27
C CYS A 409 1.79 -3.39 -3.83
N PRO A 410 2.33 -2.47 -4.65
CA PRO A 410 3.52 -1.72 -4.28
C PRO A 410 3.29 -0.89 -3.00
N LEU A 411 4.33 -0.70 -2.20
CA LEU A 411 4.33 0.28 -1.12
C LEU A 411 4.28 1.72 -1.66
N LEU A 412 3.96 2.69 -0.80
CA LEU A 412 4.00 4.10 -1.17
C LEU A 412 5.43 4.52 -1.46
N THR A 413 5.61 5.21 -2.58
CA THR A 413 6.89 5.85 -2.90
C THR A 413 7.10 7.05 -1.96
N THR A 414 8.36 7.48 -1.83
CA THR A 414 8.69 8.73 -1.11
C THR A 414 7.90 9.92 -1.64
N VAL A 415 7.72 10.04 -2.96
CA VAL A 415 6.90 11.09 -3.58
C VAL A 415 5.46 11.03 -3.06
N ALA A 416 4.84 9.85 -3.12
CA ALA A 416 3.46 9.66 -2.67
C ALA A 416 3.29 9.98 -1.19
N MET A 417 4.20 9.53 -0.32
CA MET A 417 4.17 9.84 1.11
C MET A 417 4.23 11.35 1.36
N LEU A 418 5.18 12.04 0.72
CA LEU A 418 5.34 13.48 0.90
C LEU A 418 4.11 14.24 0.38
N GLU A 419 3.53 13.85 -0.76
CA GLU A 419 2.32 14.48 -1.28
C GLU A 419 1.07 14.24 -0.42
N ILE A 420 0.96 13.08 0.24
CA ILE A 420 -0.11 12.81 1.21
C ILE A 420 -0.01 13.76 2.38
N VAL A 421 1.19 13.91 2.96
CA VAL A 421 1.41 14.82 4.09
C VAL A 421 1.21 16.27 3.66
N ASP A 422 1.68 16.64 2.47
CA ASP A 422 1.54 18.00 1.93
C ASP A 422 0.07 18.40 1.75
N TYR A 423 -0.79 17.46 1.36
CA TYR A 423 -2.24 17.68 1.33
C TYR A 423 -2.78 18.12 2.70
N TYR A 424 -2.45 17.39 3.77
CA TYR A 424 -2.88 17.76 5.13
C TYR A 424 -2.23 19.04 5.64
N ALA A 425 -0.96 19.28 5.33
CA ALA A 425 -0.27 20.50 5.69
C ALA A 425 -0.97 21.73 5.06
N ASN A 426 -1.34 21.62 3.77
CA ASN A 426 -2.08 22.67 3.06
C ASN A 426 -3.46 22.93 3.67
N GLU A 427 -4.22 21.87 4.01
CA GLU A 427 -5.51 21.99 4.70
C GLU A 427 -5.39 22.65 6.08
N ASN A 428 -4.23 22.55 6.73
CA ASN A 428 -3.92 23.17 8.02
C ASN A 428 -3.15 24.50 7.90
N GLY A 429 -3.14 25.13 6.71
CA GLY A 429 -2.61 26.48 6.51
C GLY A 429 -1.12 26.58 6.12
N ASP A 430 -0.38 25.47 6.05
CA ASP A 430 1.03 25.47 5.63
C ASP A 430 1.20 25.40 4.11
N LYS A 431 0.77 26.46 3.43
CA LYS A 431 0.82 26.58 1.95
C LYS A 431 2.22 26.67 1.34
N GLN A 432 3.24 26.89 2.16
CA GLN A 432 4.63 27.05 1.71
C GLN A 432 5.47 25.81 1.95
N GLN A 433 4.85 24.69 2.33
CA GLN A 433 5.53 23.43 2.58
C GLN A 433 6.59 23.57 3.70
N GLY A 434 6.35 24.45 4.67
CA GLY A 434 7.28 24.74 5.77
C GLY A 434 7.56 23.50 6.63
N TRP A 435 6.59 22.59 6.74
CA TRP A 435 6.69 21.33 7.46
C TRP A 435 7.86 20.45 7.00
N MET A 436 8.23 20.53 5.72
CA MET A 436 9.33 19.78 5.13
C MET A 436 10.72 20.21 5.64
N SER A 437 10.82 21.33 6.36
CA SER A 437 12.07 21.76 6.99
C SER A 437 12.42 20.94 8.26
N SER A 438 11.49 20.13 8.77
CA SER A 438 11.72 19.26 9.92
C SER A 438 12.31 17.92 9.51
N ALA A 439 13.64 17.78 9.61
CA ALA A 439 14.32 16.50 9.39
C ALA A 439 13.83 15.38 10.32
N PRO A 440 13.58 15.61 11.63
CA PRO A 440 13.04 14.57 12.51
C PRO A 440 11.66 14.09 12.07
N TYR A 441 10.76 14.98 11.63
CA TYR A 441 9.43 14.54 11.18
C TYR A 441 9.49 13.79 9.85
N LEU A 442 10.30 14.28 8.90
CA LEU A 442 10.55 13.55 7.66
C LEU A 442 11.04 12.13 7.95
N GLN A 443 11.95 11.94 8.91
CA GLN A 443 12.42 10.61 9.28
C GLN A 443 11.30 9.67 9.73
N ILE A 444 10.35 10.14 10.54
CA ILE A 444 9.20 9.35 10.96
C ILE A 444 8.45 8.85 9.73
N LEU A 445 8.28 9.69 8.69
CA LEU A 445 7.68 9.29 7.42
C LEU A 445 8.52 8.22 6.71
N TYR A 446 9.84 8.37 6.62
CA TYR A 446 10.72 7.36 6.03
C TYR A 446 10.75 6.05 6.82
N ASP A 447 10.61 6.10 8.15
CA ASP A 447 10.58 4.94 9.04
C ASP A 447 9.33 4.08 8.81
N THR A 448 8.27 4.64 8.20
CA THR A 448 7.12 3.87 7.71
C THR A 448 7.47 2.93 6.57
N GLY A 449 8.62 3.12 5.90
CA GLY A 449 9.05 2.33 4.74
C GLY A 449 8.09 2.36 3.55
N GLY A 450 7.15 3.31 3.50
CA GLY A 450 6.08 3.35 2.50
C GLY A 450 4.85 2.50 2.85
N LEU A 451 4.80 1.88 4.03
CA LEU A 451 3.63 1.11 4.48
C LEU A 451 2.44 2.06 4.72
N PRO A 452 1.35 1.99 3.92
CA PRO A 452 0.23 2.92 4.05
C PRO A 452 -0.38 2.96 5.45
N ARG A 453 -0.50 1.80 6.10
CA ARG A 453 -1.06 1.74 7.45
C ARG A 453 -0.17 2.42 8.50
N ALA A 454 1.14 2.32 8.38
CA ALA A 454 2.06 3.03 9.28
C ALA A 454 2.00 4.55 9.03
N LEU A 455 1.97 4.98 7.77
CA LEU A 455 1.80 6.40 7.42
C LEU A 455 0.47 6.95 7.95
N GLN A 456 -0.62 6.20 7.85
CA GLN A 456 -1.91 6.59 8.42
C GLN A 456 -1.78 6.86 9.92
N TYR A 457 -1.16 5.96 10.70
CA TYR A 457 -1.00 6.15 12.14
C TYR A 457 -0.09 7.33 12.48
N VAL A 458 0.96 7.58 11.69
CA VAL A 458 1.78 8.79 11.82
C VAL A 458 0.91 10.04 11.65
N LEU A 459 0.09 10.08 10.60
CA LEU A 459 -0.77 11.23 10.29
C LEU A 459 -1.88 11.42 11.33
N GLU A 460 -2.56 10.36 11.76
CA GLU A 460 -3.59 10.42 12.80
C GLU A 460 -3.03 11.01 14.09
N LYS A 461 -1.86 10.55 14.52
CA LYS A 461 -1.19 11.10 15.70
C LYS A 461 -0.74 12.54 15.46
N SER A 462 -0.14 12.85 14.31
CA SER A 462 0.32 14.20 13.96
C SER A 462 -0.82 15.22 13.97
N ILE A 463 -1.94 14.89 13.34
CA ILE A 463 -3.09 15.79 13.17
C ILE A 463 -3.87 15.95 14.47
N SER A 464 -3.81 14.96 15.36
CA SER A 464 -4.35 15.10 16.72
C SER A 464 -3.56 16.07 17.60
N THR A 465 -2.33 16.43 17.23
CA THR A 465 -1.49 17.38 17.96
C THR A 465 -1.84 18.82 17.56
N GLU A 466 -2.09 19.66 18.57
CA GLU A 466 -2.44 21.07 18.35
C GLU A 466 -1.30 21.84 17.68
N ASN A 467 -1.63 22.66 16.67
CA ASN A 467 -0.69 23.49 15.91
C ASN A 467 0.52 22.71 15.36
N PHE A 468 0.34 21.43 15.02
CA PHE A 468 1.42 20.52 14.64
C PHE A 468 2.31 21.06 13.51
N PHE A 469 1.70 21.46 12.39
CA PHE A 469 2.44 21.95 11.22
C PHE A 469 3.13 23.30 11.47
N ASP A 470 2.56 24.17 12.30
CA ASP A 470 3.21 25.42 12.72
C ASP A 470 4.47 25.14 13.53
N GLN A 471 4.40 24.19 14.48
CA GLN A 471 5.56 23.79 15.28
C GLN A 471 6.68 23.18 14.43
N LEU A 472 6.34 22.42 13.37
CA LEU A 472 7.33 21.94 12.40
C LEU A 472 8.03 23.09 11.69
N LYS A 473 7.25 24.04 11.16
CA LYS A 473 7.76 25.21 10.43
C LYS A 473 8.62 26.14 11.28
N GLU A 474 8.29 26.27 12.56
CA GLU A 474 9.05 27.09 13.52
C GLU A 474 10.31 26.38 14.06
N GLY A 475 10.56 25.12 13.66
CA GLY A 475 11.67 24.33 14.16
C GLY A 475 11.54 23.94 15.65
N LYS A 476 10.31 23.94 16.18
CA LYS A 476 10.00 23.63 17.58
C LYS A 476 9.50 22.19 17.78
N PHE A 477 9.82 21.30 16.85
CA PHE A 477 9.33 19.93 16.87
C PHE A 477 9.95 19.11 18.02
N THR A 478 9.12 18.69 18.98
CA THR A 478 9.53 17.91 20.16
C THR A 478 8.84 16.55 20.28
N PHE A 479 7.89 16.24 19.39
CA PHE A 479 7.03 15.04 19.50
C PHE A 479 7.61 13.79 18.83
N PHE A 480 8.90 13.76 18.50
CA PHE A 480 9.49 12.64 17.76
C PHE A 480 9.22 11.29 18.44
N ASP A 481 9.64 11.18 19.70
CA ASP A 481 9.54 9.93 20.46
C ASP A 481 8.09 9.55 20.76
N ASP A 482 7.23 10.54 21.03
CA ASP A 482 5.79 10.33 21.26
C ASP A 482 5.09 9.77 20.01
N ILE A 483 5.33 10.36 18.84
CA ILE A 483 4.77 9.86 17.58
C ILE A 483 5.34 8.47 17.26
N PHE A 484 6.67 8.31 17.33
CA PHE A 484 7.31 7.05 16.99
C PHE A 484 6.84 5.90 17.89
N SER A 485 6.85 6.09 19.21
CA SER A 485 6.39 5.07 20.17
C SER A 485 4.90 4.76 20.01
N THR A 486 4.05 5.77 19.84
CA THR A 486 2.61 5.58 19.62
C THR A 486 2.34 4.74 18.37
N VAL A 487 3.04 5.04 17.27
CA VAL A 487 2.88 4.29 16.01
C VAL A 487 3.42 2.87 16.15
N ALA A 488 4.58 2.68 16.79
CA ALA A 488 5.14 1.36 17.05
C ALA A 488 4.19 0.49 17.88
N ASP A 489 3.62 1.05 18.95
CA ASP A 489 2.66 0.35 19.81
C ASP A 489 1.36 0.03 19.08
N THR A 490 0.88 0.95 18.24
CA THR A 490 -0.34 0.72 17.45
C THR A 490 -0.14 -0.38 16.40
N LEU A 491 1.00 -0.38 15.72
CA LEU A 491 1.37 -1.46 14.79
C LEU A 491 1.52 -2.80 15.54
N ASN A 492 2.14 -2.79 16.72
CA ASN A 492 2.28 -4.00 17.52
C ASN A 492 0.91 -4.54 17.98
N LYS A 493 0.00 -3.69 18.48
CA LYS A 493 -1.36 -4.09 18.86
C LYS A 493 -2.13 -4.69 17.69
N LYS A 494 -1.91 -4.17 16.48
CA LYS A 494 -2.60 -4.62 15.28
C LYS A 494 -2.10 -5.96 14.76
N TYR A 495 -0.79 -6.17 14.75
CA TYR A 495 -0.17 -7.34 14.09
C TYR A 495 0.41 -8.37 15.08
N GLY A 496 0.44 -8.08 16.38
CA GLY A 496 1.01 -8.97 17.40
C GLY A 496 2.50 -9.26 17.20
N ILE A 497 3.26 -8.29 16.68
CA ILE A 497 4.67 -8.47 16.28
C ILE A 497 5.53 -8.95 17.44
N ARG A 498 5.44 -8.30 18.61
CA ARG A 498 6.27 -8.64 19.77
C ARG A 498 5.98 -10.06 20.27
N ASP A 499 4.70 -10.42 20.39
CA ASP A 499 4.28 -11.76 20.79
C ASP A 499 4.76 -12.82 19.80
N PHE A 500 4.71 -12.53 18.49
CA PHE A 500 5.24 -13.40 17.47
C PHE A 500 6.75 -13.59 17.60
N VAL A 501 7.50 -12.49 17.76
CA VAL A 501 8.97 -12.52 17.87
C VAL A 501 9.41 -13.29 19.12
N GLN A 502 8.73 -13.10 20.25
CA GLN A 502 8.99 -13.85 21.47
C GLN A 502 8.83 -15.36 21.29
N LYS A 503 7.77 -15.77 20.56
CA LYS A 503 7.46 -17.19 20.31
C LYS A 503 8.34 -17.81 19.21
N ASN A 504 8.80 -17.02 18.24
CA ASN A 504 9.48 -17.49 17.02
C ASN A 504 10.82 -16.76 16.83
N LYS A 505 11.71 -16.82 17.83
CA LYS A 505 12.98 -16.07 17.83
C LYS A 505 13.88 -16.39 16.64
N ASN A 506 14.09 -17.68 16.35
CA ASN A 506 14.94 -18.15 15.26
C ASN A 506 14.46 -17.63 13.89
N VAL A 507 13.18 -17.81 13.56
CA VAL A 507 12.55 -17.20 12.38
C VAL A 507 12.76 -15.69 12.36
N SER A 508 12.60 -15.02 13.49
CA SER A 508 12.71 -13.56 13.58
C SER A 508 14.13 -13.05 13.29
N TYR A 509 15.18 -13.76 13.74
CA TYR A 509 16.55 -13.46 13.35
C TYR A 509 16.76 -13.65 11.84
N GLN A 510 16.25 -14.74 11.27
CA GLN A 510 16.35 -14.99 9.83
C GLN A 510 15.64 -13.90 9.01
N LEU A 511 14.45 -13.46 9.44
CA LEU A 511 13.72 -12.38 8.80
C LEU A 511 14.52 -11.07 8.75
N LEU A 512 15.14 -10.67 9.87
CA LEU A 512 16.01 -9.50 9.93
C LEU A 512 17.25 -9.67 9.03
N TYR A 513 17.88 -10.84 9.07
CA TYR A 513 19.06 -11.13 8.26
C TYR A 513 18.75 -11.02 6.77
N HIS A 514 17.68 -11.66 6.31
CA HIS A 514 17.24 -11.59 4.91
C HIS A 514 16.85 -10.17 4.50
N CYS A 515 16.16 -9.42 5.37
CA CYS A 515 15.75 -8.04 5.10
C CYS A 515 16.96 -7.09 4.97
N ILE A 516 17.92 -7.15 5.91
CA ILE A 516 19.09 -6.28 5.92
C ILE A 516 20.06 -6.69 4.81
N CYS A 517 20.11 -7.98 4.50
CA CYS A 517 21.03 -8.49 3.51
C CYS A 517 20.53 -8.49 2.06
N ASP A 518 19.27 -8.10 1.83
CA ASP A 518 18.60 -8.25 0.53
C ASP A 518 18.78 -9.67 -0.04
N ILE A 519 18.62 -10.70 0.82
CA ILE A 519 18.76 -12.09 0.39
C ILE A 519 17.42 -12.54 -0.20
N PRO A 520 17.38 -12.95 -1.48
CA PRO A 520 16.14 -13.33 -2.13
C PRO A 520 15.56 -14.61 -1.51
N VAL A 521 14.25 -14.66 -1.39
CA VAL A 521 13.48 -15.80 -0.86
C VAL A 521 12.41 -16.27 -1.84
N LYS A 522 11.94 -17.49 -1.64
CA LYS A 522 10.73 -18.04 -2.29
C LYS A 522 9.56 -18.05 -1.32
N LEU A 523 8.34 -18.09 -1.83
CA LEU A 523 7.11 -18.04 -1.01
C LEU A 523 6.99 -19.24 -0.08
N GLU A 524 7.36 -20.42 -0.59
CA GLU A 524 7.27 -21.71 0.09
C GLU A 524 8.49 -21.97 0.99
N GLN A 525 9.49 -21.08 0.96
CA GLN A 525 10.71 -21.23 1.75
C GLN A 525 10.36 -21.17 3.24
N ILE A 526 10.91 -22.12 3.98
CA ILE A 526 10.88 -22.16 5.44
C ILE A 526 12.22 -21.58 5.92
N LEU A 527 12.15 -20.53 6.75
CA LEU A 527 13.34 -19.83 7.24
C LEU A 527 13.91 -20.46 8.52
N ASP A 528 13.13 -21.27 9.22
CA ASP A 528 13.55 -21.99 10.42
C ASP A 528 13.06 -23.44 10.35
N THR A 529 14.01 -24.38 10.31
CA THR A 529 13.70 -25.81 10.22
C THR A 529 12.95 -26.33 11.43
N ASP A 530 13.06 -25.67 12.59
CA ASP A 530 12.39 -26.08 13.82
C ASP A 530 10.89 -25.75 13.80
N ASN A 531 10.45 -24.86 12.90
CA ASN A 531 9.05 -24.53 12.68
C ASN A 531 8.67 -24.64 11.20
N SER A 532 8.56 -25.88 10.73
CA SER A 532 8.25 -26.20 9.33
C SER A 532 6.88 -25.71 8.83
N LEU A 533 6.04 -25.17 9.72
CA LEU A 533 4.73 -24.63 9.37
C LEU A 533 4.77 -23.18 8.92
N LEU A 534 5.84 -22.43 9.21
CA LEU A 534 5.97 -20.99 8.89
C LEU A 534 6.75 -20.78 7.58
N THR A 535 6.02 -20.83 6.47
CA THR A 535 6.57 -20.40 5.17
C THR A 535 6.62 -18.87 5.08
N VAL A 536 7.49 -18.34 4.22
CA VAL A 536 7.59 -16.90 3.93
C VAL A 536 6.23 -16.30 3.58
N GLU A 537 5.43 -16.98 2.76
CA GLU A 537 4.10 -16.52 2.37
C GLU A 537 3.13 -16.40 3.55
N LYS A 538 3.16 -17.35 4.51
CA LYS A 538 2.33 -17.27 5.72
C LYS A 538 2.77 -16.10 6.61
N LEU A 539 4.08 -15.89 6.71
CA LEU A 539 4.62 -14.75 7.45
C LEU A 539 4.21 -13.40 6.84
N GLU A 540 4.13 -13.32 5.50
CA GLU A 540 3.58 -12.16 4.80
C GLU A 540 2.08 -11.99 5.09
N ARG A 541 1.27 -13.04 4.89
CA ARG A 541 -0.17 -13.04 5.17
C ARG A 541 -0.48 -12.55 6.58
N ASP A 542 0.29 -13.01 7.56
CA ASP A 542 0.05 -12.70 8.98
C ASP A 542 0.58 -11.31 9.37
N GLY A 543 1.23 -10.59 8.44
CA GLY A 543 1.64 -9.20 8.62
C GLY A 543 3.00 -9.01 9.29
N TYR A 544 3.85 -10.03 9.32
CA TYR A 544 5.18 -9.96 9.95
C TYR A 544 6.27 -9.45 9.00
N LEU A 545 6.02 -9.46 7.70
CA LEU A 545 6.92 -8.97 6.66
C LEU A 545 6.14 -8.48 5.43
N ILE A 546 6.83 -7.79 4.52
CA ILE A 546 6.30 -7.40 3.21
C ILE A 546 7.23 -7.98 2.14
N LEU A 547 6.68 -8.54 1.07
CA LEU A 547 7.49 -9.01 -0.05
C LEU A 547 7.53 -7.99 -1.18
N LYS A 548 8.73 -7.85 -1.76
CA LYS A 548 8.94 -7.13 -3.01
C LYS A 548 9.44 -8.09 -4.08
N THR A 549 8.76 -8.15 -5.21
CA THR A 549 9.11 -9.06 -6.30
C THR A 549 10.42 -8.63 -6.98
N VAL A 550 11.31 -9.60 -7.19
CA VAL A 550 12.56 -9.44 -7.95
C VAL A 550 12.76 -10.67 -8.84
N ARG A 551 12.52 -10.49 -10.15
CA ARG A 551 12.53 -11.58 -11.14
C ARG A 551 11.57 -12.70 -10.71
N SER A 552 12.10 -13.89 -10.38
CA SER A 552 11.36 -15.07 -9.94
C SER A 552 11.48 -15.33 -8.43
N SER A 553 11.86 -14.32 -7.65
CA SER A 553 12.06 -14.42 -6.19
C SER A 553 11.60 -13.12 -5.52
N TYR A 554 11.73 -13.04 -4.19
CA TYR A 554 11.25 -11.91 -3.42
C TYR A 554 12.33 -11.40 -2.47
N PHE A 555 12.40 -10.09 -2.27
CA PHE A 555 13.11 -9.52 -1.13
C PHE A 555 12.14 -9.28 0.01
N ILE A 556 12.59 -9.58 1.23
CA ILE A 556 11.88 -9.23 2.45
C ILE A 556 12.10 -7.74 2.73
N GLN A 557 11.01 -7.00 2.85
CA GLN A 557 11.00 -5.60 3.26
C GLN A 557 10.32 -5.47 4.63
N MET A 558 10.90 -4.61 5.46
CA MET A 558 10.34 -4.24 6.75
C MET A 558 10.45 -2.73 6.94
N PRO A 559 9.39 -2.05 7.41
CA PRO A 559 9.53 -0.69 7.89
C PRO A 559 10.47 -0.66 9.10
N PHE A 560 11.11 0.47 9.36
CA PHE A 560 12.03 0.59 10.49
C PHE A 560 11.32 0.33 11.83
N TYR A 561 10.02 0.63 11.91
CA TYR A 561 9.16 0.24 13.04
C TYR A 561 9.21 -1.25 13.36
N PHE A 562 9.25 -2.12 12.34
CA PHE A 562 9.30 -3.57 12.56
C PHE A 562 10.69 -3.97 13.07
N VAL A 563 11.77 -3.47 12.44
CA VAL A 563 13.15 -3.71 12.91
C VAL A 563 13.32 -3.26 14.37
N TYR A 564 12.73 -2.12 14.73
CA TYR A 564 12.70 -1.62 16.10
C TYR A 564 11.98 -2.60 17.06
N LEU A 565 10.76 -3.00 16.73
CA LEU A 565 9.97 -3.93 17.56
C LEU A 565 10.65 -5.30 17.70
N TYR A 566 11.28 -5.81 16.64
CA TYR A 566 12.03 -7.06 16.69
C TYR A 566 13.24 -6.93 17.62
N ASN A 567 14.02 -5.84 17.52
CA ASN A 567 15.16 -5.65 18.40
C ASN A 567 14.76 -5.49 19.88
N LEU A 568 13.61 -4.88 20.17
CA LEU A 568 13.12 -4.80 21.56
C LEU A 568 12.95 -6.18 22.20
N GLU A 569 12.50 -7.18 21.43
CA GLU A 569 12.26 -8.53 21.93
C GLU A 569 13.47 -9.45 21.83
N LEU A 570 14.26 -9.30 20.78
CA LEU A 570 15.45 -10.14 20.55
C LEU A 570 16.69 -9.61 21.29
N ASN A 571 16.72 -8.32 21.64
CA ASN A 571 17.85 -7.63 22.26
C ASN A 571 19.17 -7.87 21.49
N ILE A 572 19.13 -7.72 20.15
CA ILE A 572 20.28 -7.92 19.28
C ILE A 572 21.33 -6.84 19.55
N ALA A 573 20.90 -5.57 19.57
CA ALA A 573 21.69 -4.45 20.04
C ALA A 573 21.08 -3.90 21.35
N PRO A 574 21.92 -3.55 22.34
CA PRO A 574 21.43 -3.10 23.63
C PRO A 574 20.77 -1.72 23.55
N GLY A 575 19.62 -1.59 24.23
CA GLY A 575 18.83 -0.37 24.28
C GLY A 575 17.85 -0.19 23.11
N ILE A 576 17.23 0.98 23.07
CA ILE A 576 16.19 1.33 22.10
C ILE A 576 16.86 1.81 20.79
N LEU A 577 16.75 1.03 19.71
CA LEU A 577 17.35 1.36 18.40
C LEU A 577 16.93 2.74 17.88
N HIS A 578 15.67 3.15 18.02
CA HIS A 578 15.21 4.39 17.39
C HIS A 578 15.97 5.63 17.90
N GLY A 579 16.15 5.77 19.23
CA GLY A 579 16.85 6.90 19.85
C GLY A 579 18.33 6.96 19.51
N LYS A 580 18.91 5.81 19.14
CA LYS A 580 20.32 5.65 18.80
C LYS A 580 20.62 5.94 17.33
N PHE A 581 19.59 5.89 16.50
CA PHE A 581 19.66 6.10 15.06
C PHE A 581 18.81 7.32 14.62
N GLN A 582 18.44 8.23 15.51
CA GLN A 582 17.69 9.44 15.14
C GLN A 582 18.54 10.31 14.21
N PRO A 583 17.96 10.90 13.15
CA PRO A 583 18.67 11.84 12.31
C PRO A 583 18.79 13.18 13.01
N ASP A 584 20.02 13.62 13.20
CA ASP A 584 20.32 15.03 13.41
C ASP A 584 20.56 15.68 12.03
N PRO A 585 19.83 16.72 11.62
CA PRO A 585 20.17 17.49 10.41
C PRO A 585 21.58 18.12 10.47
N ASN A 586 22.15 18.24 11.67
CA ASN A 586 23.53 18.62 11.90
C ASN A 586 24.47 17.43 12.07
N MET A 587 24.02 16.20 11.75
CA MET A 587 24.68 14.91 12.04
C MET A 587 26.18 15.11 12.08
N CYS A 588 26.69 15.28 13.29
CA CYS A 588 28.07 15.64 13.46
C CYS A 588 28.90 14.35 13.40
N TRP A 589 30.20 14.51 13.19
CA TRP A 589 31.12 13.38 13.13
C TRP A 589 30.96 12.39 14.31
N HIS A 590 30.63 12.87 15.52
CA HIS A 590 30.37 12.01 16.68
C HIS A 590 29.13 11.12 16.55
N GLU A 591 28.07 11.56 15.89
CA GLU A 591 26.84 10.76 15.72
C GLU A 591 27.03 9.68 14.66
N TRP A 592 27.84 9.97 13.64
CA TRP A 592 28.29 8.98 12.67
C TRP A 592 29.09 7.85 13.30
N GLU A 593 30.03 8.18 14.18
CA GLU A 593 30.82 7.19 14.94
C GLU A 593 29.93 6.27 15.76
N ARG A 594 28.97 6.83 16.48
CA ARG A 594 28.05 6.07 17.34
C ARG A 594 27.14 5.17 16.51
N PHE A 595 26.61 5.67 15.40
CA PHE A 595 25.79 4.87 14.49
C PHE A 595 26.58 3.66 13.97
N VAL A 596 27.80 3.87 13.45
CA VAL A 596 28.60 2.78 12.88
C VAL A 596 28.91 1.73 13.95
N ALA A 597 29.32 2.16 15.15
CA ALA A 597 29.59 1.24 16.25
C ALA A 597 28.35 0.45 16.69
N GLN A 598 27.17 1.07 16.68
CA GLN A 598 25.92 0.39 17.01
C GLN A 598 25.47 -0.59 15.93
N PHE A 599 25.60 -0.20 14.67
CA PHE A 599 25.30 -1.10 13.56
C PHE A 599 26.24 -2.31 13.57
N GLU A 600 27.52 -2.11 13.88
CA GLU A 600 28.49 -3.20 14.06
C GLU A 600 28.06 -4.19 15.14
N VAL A 601 27.63 -3.71 16.31
CA VAL A 601 27.07 -4.59 17.37
C VAL A 601 25.82 -5.30 16.87
N PHE A 602 24.87 -4.55 16.29
CA PHE A 602 23.62 -5.09 15.80
C PHE A 602 23.86 -6.21 14.78
N TYR A 603 24.66 -5.93 13.74
CA TYR A 603 24.90 -6.85 12.64
C TYR A 603 25.71 -8.06 13.08
N ASN A 604 26.77 -7.87 13.87
CA ASN A 604 27.55 -8.97 14.45
C ASN A 604 26.67 -9.93 15.26
N ASN A 605 25.85 -9.37 16.15
CA ASN A 605 25.02 -10.16 17.04
C ASN A 605 23.93 -10.90 16.26
N LEU A 606 23.33 -10.25 15.26
CA LEU A 606 22.38 -10.88 14.36
C LEU A 606 23.00 -12.09 13.64
N LEU A 607 24.22 -11.95 13.10
CA LEU A 607 24.92 -13.05 12.44
C LEU A 607 25.21 -14.21 13.41
N LEU A 608 25.63 -13.90 14.62
CA LEU A 608 25.87 -14.92 15.65
C LEU A 608 24.57 -15.65 16.04
N ASP A 609 23.48 -14.91 16.21
CA ASP A 609 22.18 -15.44 16.62
C ASP A 609 21.52 -16.33 15.54
N ILE A 610 21.88 -16.15 14.25
CA ILE A 610 21.50 -17.09 13.17
C ILE A 610 22.48 -18.28 13.01
N GLY A 611 23.49 -18.39 13.87
CA GLY A 611 24.45 -19.51 13.89
C GLY A 611 25.73 -19.31 13.09
N ILE A 612 26.05 -18.09 12.64
CA ILE A 612 27.32 -17.80 11.97
C ILE A 612 28.38 -17.48 13.02
N GLU A 613 29.26 -18.44 13.31
CA GLU A 613 30.36 -18.25 14.27
C GLU A 613 31.66 -17.73 13.63
N GLU A 614 31.85 -17.93 12.33
CA GLU A 614 33.03 -17.48 11.59
C GLU A 614 32.66 -17.05 10.17
N ILE A 615 33.14 -15.88 9.76
CA ILE A 615 32.78 -15.25 8.49
C ILE A 615 33.98 -14.54 7.85
N SER A 616 34.01 -14.45 6.53
CA SER A 616 35.03 -13.66 5.83
C SER A 616 34.76 -12.16 5.96
N LEU A 617 35.80 -11.33 5.88
CA LEU A 617 35.62 -9.87 5.86
C LEU A 617 34.81 -9.42 4.64
N ARG A 618 34.90 -10.13 3.51
CA ARG A 618 34.06 -9.89 2.33
C ARG A 618 32.57 -9.99 2.63
N ASP A 619 32.19 -11.04 3.36
CA ASP A 619 30.78 -11.35 3.63
C ASP A 619 30.26 -10.56 4.84
N TYR A 620 31.13 -10.19 5.78
CA TYR A 620 30.77 -9.31 6.89
C TYR A 620 30.66 -7.85 6.44
N TYR A 621 31.65 -7.34 5.72
CA TYR A 621 31.68 -5.99 5.16
C TYR A 621 31.17 -5.96 3.72
N ARG A 622 29.90 -6.36 3.55
CA ARG A 622 29.27 -6.54 2.23
C ARG A 622 29.39 -5.29 1.36
N GLY A 623 29.98 -5.45 0.18
CA GLY A 623 30.20 -4.36 -0.77
C GLY A 623 31.44 -3.52 -0.53
N ALA A 624 32.23 -3.78 0.51
CA ALA A 624 33.43 -3.00 0.81
C ALA A 624 34.49 -3.10 -0.30
N PHE A 625 35.15 -1.97 -0.55
CA PHE A 625 36.30 -1.90 -1.46
C PHE A 625 37.56 -2.35 -0.73
N GLY A 626 38.28 -3.30 -1.31
CA GLY A 626 39.50 -3.84 -0.73
C GLY A 626 40.17 -4.84 -1.64
N LYS A 627 41.44 -5.11 -1.38
CA LYS A 627 42.19 -6.15 -2.10
C LYS A 627 41.72 -7.54 -1.67
N LYS A 628 41.89 -8.52 -2.55
CA LYS A 628 41.42 -9.90 -2.33
C LYS A 628 41.99 -10.54 -1.05
N ASN A 629 43.28 -10.33 -0.79
CA ASN A 629 43.98 -10.87 0.38
C ASN A 629 43.39 -10.42 1.73
N ILE A 630 42.88 -9.18 1.84
CA ILE A 630 42.24 -8.68 3.07
C ILE A 630 40.78 -9.15 3.15
N LEU A 631 40.05 -9.11 2.04
CA LEU A 631 38.65 -9.54 1.97
C LEU A 631 38.45 -11.01 2.35
N ASP A 632 39.43 -11.87 2.03
CA ASP A 632 39.36 -13.30 2.27
C ASP A 632 39.79 -13.70 3.70
N ILE A 633 40.17 -12.74 4.56
CA ILE A 633 40.44 -12.99 5.99
C ILE A 633 39.15 -13.42 6.68
N ARG A 634 39.22 -14.49 7.47
CA ARG A 634 38.11 -14.95 8.31
C ARG A 634 38.26 -14.44 9.73
N ILE A 635 37.13 -14.01 10.31
CA ILE A 635 37.02 -13.56 11.71
C ILE A 635 36.00 -14.43 12.42
N ARG A 636 36.28 -14.73 13.70
CA ARG A 636 35.29 -15.36 14.58
C ARG A 636 34.40 -14.30 15.21
N LEU A 637 33.11 -14.59 15.27
CA LEU A 637 32.10 -13.76 15.91
C LEU A 637 31.95 -14.15 17.38
N LYS A 638 31.65 -13.17 18.20
CA LYS A 638 31.26 -13.32 19.62
C LYS A 638 30.17 -12.30 19.90
N LYS A 639 29.35 -12.51 20.94
CA LYS A 639 28.29 -11.55 21.29
C LYS A 639 28.95 -10.24 21.74
N LEU A 640 28.65 -9.14 21.07
CA LEU A 640 29.23 -7.83 21.34
C LEU A 640 28.24 -6.91 22.08
N ASP A 641 28.81 -5.96 22.83
CA ASP A 641 28.12 -4.80 23.39
C ASP A 641 28.95 -3.53 23.08
N ILE A 642 28.46 -2.34 23.41
CA ILE A 642 29.13 -1.05 23.16
C ILE A 642 29.79 -0.56 24.45
N CYS A 643 31.05 -0.12 24.35
CA CYS A 643 31.76 0.49 25.46
C CYS A 643 32.40 1.82 25.03
N GLU A 644 31.84 2.93 25.51
CA GLU A 644 32.50 4.24 25.40
C GLU A 644 33.62 4.32 26.45
N ILE A 645 34.86 4.60 26.02
CA ILE A 645 36.01 4.75 26.94
C ILE A 645 36.37 6.21 27.19
N LYS A 646 36.90 6.51 28.39
CA LYS A 646 37.36 7.85 28.76
C LYS A 646 38.72 8.18 28.17
N ASN A 647 39.61 7.20 28.17
CA ASN A 647 41.00 7.40 27.80
C ASN A 647 41.23 7.14 26.30
N GLN A 648 42.33 7.69 25.77
CA GLN A 648 42.72 7.52 24.37
C GLN A 648 43.56 6.24 24.22
N PHE A 649 42.98 5.17 23.70
CA PHE A 649 43.73 3.97 23.32
C PHE A 649 44.43 4.19 21.96
N PRO A 650 45.67 3.70 21.73
CA PRO A 650 46.58 3.02 22.64
C PRO A 650 47.56 3.96 23.35
N LYS A 651 47.32 5.28 23.36
CA LYS A 651 48.16 6.25 24.09
C LYS A 651 48.24 5.90 25.57
N THR A 652 47.13 5.45 26.13
CA THR A 652 47.00 4.83 27.45
C THR A 652 46.58 3.36 27.29
N SER A 653 47.19 2.45 28.05
CA SER A 653 46.88 1.01 28.00
C SER A 653 45.55 0.67 28.67
N GLN A 654 45.10 1.49 29.62
CA GLN A 654 43.88 1.23 30.38
C GLN A 654 42.65 1.71 29.61
N LEU A 655 41.76 0.75 29.30
CA LEU A 655 40.43 0.99 28.75
C LEU A 655 39.46 1.23 29.92
N ILE A 656 39.17 2.49 30.23
CA ILE A 656 38.27 2.84 31.35
C ILE A 656 36.89 3.20 30.79
N ARG A 657 35.87 2.43 31.16
CA ARG A 657 34.48 2.67 30.74
C ARG A 657 33.98 4.02 31.24
N ARG A 658 33.33 4.77 30.35
CA ARG A 658 32.89 6.15 30.62
C ARG A 658 31.83 6.26 31.71
N VAL A 659 30.89 5.33 31.73
CA VAL A 659 29.71 5.39 32.60
C VAL A 659 30.07 5.23 34.07
N ASP A 660 30.96 4.28 34.42
CA ASP A 660 31.18 3.87 35.81
C ASP A 660 32.65 3.69 36.20
N ASN A 661 33.59 4.05 35.32
CA ASN A 661 35.03 3.92 35.54
C ASN A 661 35.56 2.49 35.69
N THR A 662 34.82 1.47 35.25
CA THR A 662 35.33 0.09 35.24
C THR A 662 36.49 -0.06 34.25
N ILE A 663 37.51 -0.82 34.65
CA ILE A 663 38.65 -1.13 33.78
C ILE A 663 38.28 -2.35 32.94
N MET A 664 38.37 -2.21 31.63
CA MET A 664 38.04 -3.22 30.63
C MET A 664 39.30 -3.87 30.07
N SER A 665 39.19 -5.13 29.65
CA SER A 665 40.23 -5.80 28.87
C SER A 665 40.05 -5.50 27.39
N LEU A 666 41.14 -5.45 26.63
CA LEU A 666 41.09 -5.30 25.17
C LEU A 666 40.35 -6.47 24.52
N GLU A 667 40.50 -7.68 25.07
CA GLU A 667 39.86 -8.91 24.59
C GLU A 667 38.42 -9.08 25.05
N SER A 668 37.88 -8.11 25.81
CA SER A 668 36.46 -8.12 26.20
C SER A 668 35.58 -7.99 24.95
N ASP A 669 34.37 -8.57 25.03
CA ASP A 669 33.46 -8.67 23.89
C ASP A 669 32.69 -7.36 23.66
N TYR A 670 33.42 -6.28 23.33
CA TYR A 670 32.88 -4.95 23.09
C TYR A 670 33.37 -4.34 21.77
N VAL A 671 32.50 -3.51 21.19
CA VAL A 671 32.92 -2.44 20.29
C VAL A 671 33.27 -1.24 21.16
N PHE A 672 34.55 -0.87 21.20
CA PHE A 672 35.04 0.26 21.97
C PHE A 672 34.94 1.55 21.14
N ILE A 673 34.20 2.54 21.63
CA ILE A 673 34.23 3.92 21.11
C ILE A 673 35.34 4.65 21.85
N ASN A 674 36.37 5.09 21.11
CA ASN A 674 37.61 5.59 21.68
C ASN A 674 37.43 6.95 22.37
N GLY A 675 38.37 7.30 23.25
CA GLY A 675 38.39 8.62 23.88
C GLY A 675 38.59 9.72 22.84
N ASN A 676 37.87 10.84 23.01
CA ASN A 676 37.90 11.96 22.07
C ASN A 676 39.35 12.37 21.71
N SER A 677 39.58 12.67 20.43
CA SER A 677 40.91 13.04 19.89
C SER A 677 41.98 11.95 20.00
N ALA A 678 41.59 10.67 20.11
CA ALA A 678 42.53 9.57 19.97
C ALA A 678 43.20 9.61 18.59
N SER A 679 44.48 9.25 18.55
CA SER A 679 45.24 9.14 17.30
C SER A 679 45.02 7.80 16.58
N PHE A 680 44.35 6.85 17.25
CA PHE A 680 44.12 5.50 16.78
C PHE A 680 42.62 5.23 16.75
N ALA A 681 42.01 5.26 15.55
CA ALA A 681 40.61 4.92 15.26
C ALA A 681 39.52 5.56 16.15
N ASP A 682 38.33 5.77 15.59
CA ASP A 682 37.25 6.35 16.39
C ASP A 682 36.46 5.25 17.13
N ALA A 683 36.39 4.05 16.55
CA ALA A 683 36.01 2.84 17.28
C ALA A 683 36.90 1.63 16.90
N PHE A 684 36.93 0.60 17.75
CA PHE A 684 37.70 -0.62 17.48
C PHE A 684 37.14 -1.85 18.18
N ILE A 685 37.48 -3.02 17.63
CA ILE A 685 37.05 -4.34 18.11
C ILE A 685 38.28 -5.25 18.10
N ALA A 686 38.55 -5.93 19.21
CA ALA A 686 39.57 -6.98 19.24
C ALA A 686 38.92 -8.35 19.02
N ARG A 687 39.53 -9.16 18.14
CA ARG A 687 39.06 -10.52 17.80
C ARG A 687 40.26 -11.46 17.72
N SER A 688 40.45 -12.28 18.76
CA SER A 688 41.57 -13.24 18.85
C SER A 688 42.95 -12.56 18.68
N LYS A 689 43.53 -12.57 17.46
CA LYS A 689 44.80 -11.91 17.13
C LYS A 689 44.63 -10.75 16.16
N ASP A 690 43.41 -10.30 15.91
CA ASP A 690 43.09 -9.18 15.04
C ASP A 690 42.49 -8.01 15.83
N ILE A 691 42.87 -6.78 15.48
CA ILE A 691 42.16 -5.57 15.90
C ILE A 691 41.55 -4.97 14.65
N ILE A 692 40.23 -5.07 14.56
CA ILE A 692 39.45 -4.38 13.54
C ILE A 692 39.29 -2.95 14.01
N ARG A 693 39.79 -2.01 13.23
CA ARG A 693 39.68 -0.59 13.53
C ARG A 693 38.64 0.03 12.62
N LEU A 694 37.71 0.76 13.22
CA LEU A 694 36.65 1.46 12.54
C LEU A 694 37.05 2.93 12.53
N GLN A 695 37.40 3.42 11.36
CA GLN A 695 37.73 4.82 11.14
C GLN A 695 36.57 5.47 10.40
N GLN A 696 35.93 6.44 11.04
CA GLN A 696 34.81 7.16 10.51
C GLN A 696 35.29 8.50 9.94
N LYS A 697 34.90 8.76 8.70
CA LYS A 697 35.19 10.00 7.98
C LYS A 697 33.90 10.63 7.52
N TRP A 698 33.64 11.80 8.07
CA TRP A 698 32.51 12.63 7.70
C TRP A 698 33.01 13.85 6.93
N HIS A 699 32.67 13.90 5.65
CA HIS A 699 32.94 15.03 4.79
C HIS A 699 31.67 15.50 4.11
N ASN A 700 31.52 16.82 4.09
CA ASN A 700 30.51 17.53 3.32
C ASN A 700 31.15 17.99 1.99
N SER A 701 31.60 17.06 1.17
CA SER A 701 32.19 17.34 -0.15
C SER A 701 31.59 16.44 -1.22
N PHE A 702 31.66 16.89 -2.47
CA PHE A 702 31.30 16.09 -3.64
C PHE A 702 32.43 15.18 -4.10
N ASP A 703 33.60 15.33 -3.50
CA ASP A 703 34.80 14.66 -3.96
C ASP A 703 34.81 13.19 -3.55
N PHE A 704 35.51 12.40 -4.34
CA PHE A 704 35.87 11.06 -3.95
C PHE A 704 36.89 11.13 -2.81
N ILE A 705 36.83 10.16 -1.89
CA ILE A 705 37.93 10.00 -0.94
C ILE A 705 39.21 9.64 -1.71
N SER A 706 40.30 10.35 -1.45
CA SER A 706 41.55 10.10 -2.16
C SER A 706 42.32 8.92 -1.55
N ILE A 707 43.10 8.23 -2.37
CA ILE A 707 44.02 7.19 -1.89
C ILE A 707 45.01 7.78 -0.87
N GLN A 708 45.47 9.01 -1.06
CA GLN A 708 46.38 9.69 -0.13
C GLN A 708 45.74 9.91 1.25
N ASP A 709 44.45 10.25 1.31
CA ASP A 709 43.73 10.38 2.58
C ASP A 709 43.59 9.03 3.28
N ILE A 710 43.25 7.98 2.52
CA ILE A 710 43.18 6.60 3.03
C ILE A 710 44.54 6.14 3.59
N GLU A 711 45.63 6.36 2.84
CA GLU A 711 47.00 6.04 3.24
C GLU A 711 47.42 6.81 4.48
N LYS A 712 47.10 8.11 4.54
CA LYS A 712 47.40 8.98 5.70
C LYS A 712 46.71 8.46 6.95
N GLU A 713 45.44 8.08 6.87
CA GLU A 713 44.72 7.49 7.99
C GLU A 713 45.28 6.11 8.34
N CYS A 714 45.73 5.33 7.36
CA CYS A 714 46.43 4.08 7.63
C CYS A 714 47.74 4.26 8.38
N LYS A 715 48.57 5.19 7.93
CA LYS A 715 49.85 5.48 8.54
C LYS A 715 49.72 6.02 9.96
N LYS A 716 48.80 6.96 10.20
CA LYS A 716 48.54 7.50 11.56
C LYS A 716 48.25 6.39 12.57
N ASN A 717 47.39 5.45 12.18
CA ASN A 717 46.99 4.33 13.00
C ASN A 717 48.15 3.35 13.24
N ASP A 718 48.93 3.04 12.20
CA ASP A 718 50.10 2.17 12.30
C ASP A 718 51.18 2.79 13.20
N ASP A 719 51.41 4.09 13.07
CA ASP A 719 52.34 4.85 13.92
C ASP A 719 51.91 4.83 15.39
N ALA A 720 50.61 5.02 15.68
CA ALA A 720 50.08 4.98 17.03
C ALA A 720 50.32 3.61 17.70
N ILE A 721 50.11 2.51 16.96
CA ILE A 721 50.38 1.14 17.44
C ILE A 721 51.88 0.90 17.60
N ASN A 722 52.70 1.32 16.64
CA ASN A 722 54.15 1.17 16.72
C ASN A 722 54.74 1.91 17.93
N ILE A 723 54.23 3.11 18.24
CA ILE A 723 54.59 3.85 19.45
C ILE A 723 54.16 3.08 20.70
N ALA A 724 52.96 2.52 20.73
CA ALA A 724 52.47 1.72 21.86
C ALA A 724 53.33 0.45 22.08
N LYS A 725 53.71 -0.25 21.00
CA LYS A 725 54.64 -1.40 21.05
C LYS A 725 56.01 -0.99 21.59
N ARG A 726 56.58 0.15 21.13
CA ARG A 726 57.84 0.70 21.66
C ARG A 726 57.77 1.04 23.15
N LYS A 727 56.59 1.44 23.64
CA LYS A 727 56.32 1.66 25.08
C LYS A 727 56.09 0.35 25.87
N LYS A 728 56.38 -0.81 25.27
CA LYS A 728 56.28 -2.16 25.87
C LYS A 728 54.87 -2.53 26.31
N MET A 729 53.84 -2.09 25.58
CA MET A 729 52.50 -2.69 25.72
C MET A 729 52.52 -4.08 25.08
N LYS A 730 53.00 -5.09 25.83
CA LYS A 730 53.14 -6.48 25.38
C LYS A 730 51.84 -7.06 24.79
N SER A 731 50.69 -6.60 25.29
CA SER A 731 49.37 -7.02 24.82
C SER A 731 49.06 -6.67 23.36
N LEU A 732 49.85 -5.83 22.69
CA LEU A 732 49.61 -5.44 21.29
C LEU A 732 50.59 -6.08 20.30
N GLU A 733 51.67 -6.69 20.78
CA GLU A 733 52.73 -7.23 19.90
C GLU A 733 52.19 -8.31 18.96
N ASP A 734 51.28 -9.16 19.46
CA ASP A 734 50.70 -10.31 18.77
C ASP A 734 49.48 -9.99 17.88
N PHE A 735 48.99 -8.74 17.89
CA PHE A 735 47.81 -8.36 17.11
C PHE A 735 48.15 -7.84 15.72
N ARG A 736 47.43 -8.35 14.71
CA ARG A 736 47.33 -7.76 13.36
C ARG A 736 46.23 -6.70 13.37
N VAL A 737 46.51 -5.53 12.79
CA VAL A 737 45.55 -4.42 12.73
C VAL A 737 44.93 -4.34 11.34
N ILE A 738 43.61 -4.24 11.27
CA ILE A 738 42.84 -4.23 10.02
C ILE A 738 42.00 -2.94 9.94
N PRO A 739 42.43 -1.95 9.14
CA PRO A 739 41.62 -0.81 8.75
C PRO A 739 40.29 -1.13 8.11
N ILE A 740 39.21 -0.60 8.67
CA ILE A 740 37.93 -0.39 7.98
C ILE A 740 37.64 1.11 8.01
N ILE A 741 37.59 1.74 6.84
CA ILE A 741 37.27 3.17 6.71
C ILE A 741 35.82 3.31 6.26
N PHE A 742 35.02 3.97 7.08
CA PHE A 742 33.65 4.35 6.79
C PHE A 742 33.62 5.82 6.38
N THR A 743 33.25 6.12 5.14
CA THR A 743 33.26 7.50 4.63
C THR A 743 31.94 7.92 4.01
N SER A 744 31.52 9.16 4.29
CA SER A 744 30.39 9.80 3.60
C SER A 744 30.72 10.28 2.18
N GLN A 745 31.98 10.16 1.74
CA GLN A 745 32.39 10.40 0.35
C GLN A 745 32.19 9.15 -0.51
N GLN A 746 32.15 9.34 -1.83
CA GLN A 746 32.19 8.22 -2.78
C GLN A 746 33.61 7.67 -2.90
N PHE A 747 33.74 6.42 -3.32
CA PHE A 747 35.03 5.81 -3.67
C PHE A 747 35.03 5.37 -5.14
N ASN A 748 36.13 5.63 -5.84
CA ASN A 748 36.29 5.27 -7.24
C ASN A 748 36.80 3.84 -7.37
N GLU A 749 35.99 2.95 -7.95
CA GLU A 749 36.32 1.52 -8.07
C GLU A 749 37.60 1.26 -8.89
N ALA A 750 37.96 2.16 -9.80
CA ALA A 750 39.21 2.05 -10.55
C ALA A 750 40.47 2.12 -9.64
N ASP A 751 40.35 2.70 -8.45
CA ASP A 751 41.45 2.90 -7.51
C ASP A 751 41.62 1.74 -6.50
N ILE A 752 40.83 0.66 -6.60
CA ILE A 752 40.92 -0.50 -5.68
C ILE A 752 42.34 -1.07 -5.61
N ASN A 753 43.04 -1.14 -6.74
CA ASN A 753 44.41 -1.68 -6.79
C ASN A 753 45.43 -0.78 -6.09
N ASN A 754 45.11 0.50 -5.92
CA ASN A 754 45.93 1.50 -5.26
C ASN A 754 45.67 1.56 -3.73
N LEU A 755 44.68 0.82 -3.21
CA LEU A 755 44.43 0.77 -1.78
C LEU A 755 45.58 0.12 -0.99
N PRO A 756 45.81 0.51 0.27
CA PRO A 756 46.71 -0.21 1.16
C PRO A 756 46.30 -1.68 1.31
N ASP A 757 47.28 -2.60 1.36
CA ASP A 757 47.05 -4.05 1.33
C ASP A 757 46.18 -4.62 2.46
N LYS A 758 46.01 -3.85 3.55
CA LYS A 758 45.29 -4.28 4.76
C LYS A 758 44.04 -3.43 5.03
N CYS A 759 43.59 -2.64 4.05
CA CYS A 759 42.49 -1.69 4.23
C CYS A 759 41.23 -2.13 3.50
N LEU A 760 40.08 -1.95 4.17
CA LEU A 760 38.76 -1.97 3.55
C LEU A 760 38.13 -0.57 3.62
N VAL A 761 37.36 -0.22 2.59
CA VAL A 761 36.63 1.05 2.52
C VAL A 761 35.15 0.79 2.28
N ILE A 762 34.32 1.29 3.18
CA ILE A 762 32.88 1.40 3.05
C ILE A 762 32.58 2.86 2.79
N ALA A 763 32.12 3.14 1.58
CA ALA A 763 31.92 4.48 1.07
C ALA A 763 30.46 4.70 0.73
N LYS A 764 30.07 5.95 0.54
CA LYS A 764 28.69 6.34 0.26
C LYS A 764 27.98 5.51 -0.81
N ASN A 765 28.70 5.13 -1.88
CA ASN A 765 28.17 4.32 -2.98
C ASN A 765 27.86 2.85 -2.62
N ASN A 766 28.34 2.31 -1.50
CA ASN A 766 28.08 0.94 -1.06
C ASN A 766 27.31 0.84 0.29
N PHE A 767 26.86 1.96 0.86
CA PHE A 767 26.08 1.97 2.11
C PHE A 767 24.85 1.05 2.06
N GLY A 768 24.11 1.07 0.96
CA GLY A 768 22.95 0.19 0.77
C GLY A 768 23.27 -1.30 0.87
N GLN A 769 24.47 -1.71 0.45
CA GLN A 769 24.91 -3.11 0.52
C GLN A 769 25.33 -3.50 1.93
N TYR A 770 26.05 -2.62 2.64
CA TYR A 770 26.53 -2.91 4.00
C TYR A 770 25.45 -2.73 5.05
N PHE A 771 24.89 -1.51 5.18
CA PHE A 771 23.87 -1.19 6.19
C PHE A 771 22.50 -1.79 5.88
N GLY A 772 22.28 -2.22 4.63
CA GLY A 772 20.98 -2.65 4.14
C GLY A 772 20.06 -1.48 3.83
N LYS A 773 19.03 -1.72 3.01
CA LYS A 773 18.11 -0.67 2.56
C LYS A 773 17.38 0.01 3.71
N VAL A 774 16.93 -0.74 4.73
CA VAL A 774 16.12 -0.19 5.84
C VAL A 774 16.87 0.87 6.67
N PHE A 775 18.17 0.67 6.91
CA PHE A 775 19.00 1.65 7.61
C PHE A 775 19.48 2.75 6.66
N SER A 776 19.86 2.39 5.43
CA SER A 776 20.34 3.36 4.42
C SER A 776 19.25 4.28 3.88
N SER A 777 17.98 3.88 3.93
CA SER A 777 16.84 4.70 3.50
C SER A 777 16.42 5.72 4.54
N ARG A 778 16.97 5.66 5.75
CA ARG A 778 16.70 6.68 6.78
C ARG A 778 17.22 8.04 6.29
N LEU A 779 16.52 9.10 6.66
CA LEU A 779 16.69 10.43 6.08
C LEU A 779 18.13 10.95 6.22
N ALA A 780 18.80 10.71 7.35
CA ALA A 780 20.21 11.05 7.51
C ALA A 780 21.09 10.41 6.42
N PHE A 781 20.87 9.13 6.10
CA PHE A 781 21.60 8.41 5.05
C PHE A 781 21.20 8.83 3.64
N SER A 782 19.91 9.11 3.43
CA SER A 782 19.41 9.66 2.18
C SER A 782 19.97 11.08 1.92
N MET A 783 20.16 11.88 2.96
CA MET A 783 20.85 13.18 2.88
C MET A 783 22.36 13.01 2.74
N LEU A 784 22.95 11.98 3.33
CA LEU A 784 24.36 11.65 3.09
C LEU A 784 24.61 11.30 1.63
N ASN A 785 23.61 10.73 0.94
CA ASN A 785 23.71 10.48 -0.48
C ASN A 785 23.92 11.73 -1.33
N ASP A 786 23.72 12.96 -0.85
CA ASP A 786 24.10 14.23 -1.52
C ASP A 786 24.01 15.46 -0.60
N PHE A 787 24.97 16.40 -0.66
CA PHE A 787 24.94 17.60 0.20
C PHE A 787 23.65 18.40 0.04
N ASN A 788 22.85 18.48 1.11
CA ASN A 788 21.50 19.05 1.05
C ASN A 788 21.43 20.50 1.53
N LEU A 789 21.18 21.41 0.59
CA LEU A 789 21.15 22.86 0.84
C LEU A 789 19.97 23.35 1.66
N ASN A 790 18.92 22.54 1.84
CA ASN A 790 17.78 22.89 2.69
C ASN A 790 18.02 22.57 4.18
N PHE A 791 19.00 21.72 4.49
CA PHE A 791 19.32 21.32 5.87
C PHE A 791 20.70 21.74 6.35
N ALA A 792 21.63 22.03 5.43
CA ALA A 792 23.00 22.41 5.78
C ALA A 792 23.10 23.62 6.73
N THR A 793 24.11 23.68 7.57
CA THR A 793 24.38 24.88 8.39
C THR A 793 25.11 25.97 7.58
N PRO A 794 25.08 27.24 8.03
CA PRO A 794 25.86 28.30 7.38
C PRO A 794 27.36 27.98 7.28
N ASP A 795 27.92 27.31 8.29
CA ASP A 795 29.33 26.88 8.30
C ASP A 795 29.59 25.83 7.22
N GLN A 796 28.73 24.82 7.13
CA GLN A 796 28.83 23.77 6.11
C GLN A 796 28.74 24.34 4.69
N ILE A 797 27.81 25.26 4.42
CA ILE A 797 27.69 25.94 3.12
C ILE A 797 28.96 26.75 2.81
N SER A 798 29.48 27.50 3.79
CA SER A 798 30.67 28.33 3.57
C SER A 798 31.95 27.53 3.30
N LYS A 799 32.04 26.31 3.84
CA LYS A 799 33.15 25.37 3.58
C LYS A 799 33.01 24.67 2.24
N MET A 800 31.78 24.39 1.81
CA MET A 800 31.50 23.67 0.57
C MET A 800 31.76 24.54 -0.68
N PHE A 801 31.41 25.83 -0.65
CA PHE A 801 31.44 26.67 -1.85
C PHE A 801 32.46 27.80 -1.76
N GLY A 802 33.48 27.75 -2.63
CA GLY A 802 34.46 28.82 -2.77
C GLY A 802 33.80 30.17 -3.09
N GLY A 803 34.15 31.21 -2.33
CA GLY A 803 33.60 32.57 -2.51
C GLY A 803 32.24 32.81 -1.84
N ILE A 804 31.64 31.81 -1.19
CA ILE A 804 30.47 31.97 -0.31
C ILE A 804 30.97 32.09 1.14
N GLY A 805 31.14 33.33 1.61
CA GLY A 805 31.52 33.59 3.01
C GLY A 805 30.35 33.45 4.01
N PRO A 806 30.63 33.52 5.33
CA PRO A 806 29.64 33.33 6.40
C PRO A 806 28.39 34.22 6.30
N ILE A 807 28.56 35.45 5.78
CA ILE A 807 27.46 36.39 5.57
C ILE A 807 26.51 35.86 4.50
N ILE A 808 27.06 35.42 3.36
CA ILE A 808 26.25 34.91 2.24
C ILE A 808 25.60 33.59 2.64
N SER A 809 26.34 32.69 3.33
CA SER A 809 25.77 31.41 3.76
C SER A 809 24.63 31.56 4.77
N SER A 810 24.73 32.51 5.72
CA SER A 810 23.62 32.82 6.62
C SER A 810 22.37 33.31 5.87
N GLN A 811 22.57 34.15 4.83
CA GLN A 811 21.47 34.63 3.99
C GLN A 811 20.86 33.53 3.13
N ILE A 812 21.68 32.59 2.63
CA ILE A 812 21.19 31.39 1.95
C ILE A 812 20.29 30.58 2.89
N CYS A 813 20.69 30.34 4.15
CA CYS A 813 19.84 29.62 5.09
C CYS A 813 18.51 30.32 5.36
N LYS A 814 18.50 31.66 5.47
CA LYS A 814 17.28 32.46 5.75
C LYS A 814 16.23 32.45 4.63
N LYS A 815 16.63 32.16 3.39
CA LYS A 815 15.73 32.20 2.22
C LYS A 815 15.26 30.83 1.73
N ARG A 816 15.51 29.79 2.52
CA ARG A 816 14.94 28.46 2.31
C ARG A 816 13.40 28.51 2.28
N PRO A 817 12.75 27.51 1.66
CA PRO A 817 13.33 26.34 1.00
C PRO A 817 13.80 26.62 -0.44
N TYR A 818 14.59 25.71 -0.99
CA TYR A 818 15.07 25.70 -2.38
C TYR A 818 14.65 24.44 -3.10
N TYR A 819 14.23 24.58 -4.36
CA TYR A 819 13.80 23.45 -5.18
C TYR A 819 14.89 22.92 -6.13
N ASP A 820 15.81 23.79 -6.53
CA ASP A 820 16.95 23.50 -7.41
C ASP A 820 17.99 24.63 -7.33
N ALA A 821 19.10 24.48 -8.05
CA ALA A 821 20.18 25.46 -8.09
C ALA A 821 19.73 26.82 -8.64
N ASP A 822 18.87 26.83 -9.66
CA ASP A 822 18.40 28.06 -10.29
C ASP A 822 17.48 28.84 -9.34
N ASP A 823 16.58 28.17 -8.63
CA ASP A 823 15.74 28.78 -7.58
C ASP A 823 16.59 29.41 -6.47
N LEU A 824 17.66 28.71 -6.02
CA LEU A 824 18.59 29.26 -5.04
C LEU A 824 19.30 30.52 -5.56
N ILE A 825 19.84 30.46 -6.78
CA ILE A 825 20.53 31.60 -7.41
C ILE A 825 19.57 32.77 -7.56
N ASN A 826 18.34 32.53 -7.99
CA ASN A 826 17.32 33.56 -8.19
C ASN A 826 16.94 34.26 -6.87
N LYS A 827 16.70 33.50 -5.79
CA LYS A 827 16.45 34.05 -4.44
C LYS A 827 17.65 34.81 -3.89
N ASN A 828 18.87 34.52 -4.38
CA ASN A 828 20.13 35.11 -3.95
C ASN A 828 20.84 35.95 -5.01
N LYS A 829 20.10 36.48 -5.99
CA LYS A 829 20.64 37.21 -7.15
C LYS A 829 21.53 38.42 -6.82
N ASN A 830 21.37 38.98 -5.62
CA ASN A 830 22.19 40.11 -5.13
C ASN A 830 23.64 39.70 -4.80
N TYR A 831 23.94 38.40 -4.74
CA TYR A 831 25.26 37.87 -4.43
C TYR A 831 25.87 37.25 -5.69
N SER A 832 26.70 38.00 -6.42
CA SER A 832 27.34 37.53 -7.65
C SER A 832 28.13 36.24 -7.48
N ASN A 833 28.70 36.00 -6.30
CA ASN A 833 29.44 34.77 -5.99
C ASN A 833 28.55 33.52 -5.96
N VAL A 834 27.25 33.63 -5.63
CA VAL A 834 26.33 32.49 -5.65
C VAL A 834 26.12 31.98 -7.08
N LYS A 835 26.07 32.89 -8.07
CA LYS A 835 25.99 32.52 -9.48
C LYS A 835 27.26 31.87 -10.00
N LYS A 836 28.43 32.22 -9.43
CA LYS A 836 29.74 31.66 -9.84
C LYS A 836 29.89 30.18 -9.50
N VAL A 837 29.20 29.69 -8.46
CA VAL A 837 29.27 28.29 -8.00
C VAL A 837 28.08 27.45 -8.50
N LYS A 838 27.47 27.85 -9.62
CA LYS A 838 26.26 27.17 -10.15
C LYS A 838 26.49 25.68 -10.38
N THR A 839 27.62 25.30 -10.97
CA THR A 839 27.94 23.90 -11.29
C THR A 839 28.03 23.03 -10.04
N GLU A 840 28.53 23.57 -8.93
CA GLU A 840 28.59 22.88 -7.64
C GLU A 840 27.20 22.81 -6.99
N LEU A 841 26.41 23.88 -7.07
CA LEU A 841 25.03 23.89 -6.59
C LEU A 841 24.17 22.84 -7.32
N GLU A 842 24.37 22.65 -8.63
CA GLU A 842 23.67 21.62 -9.41
C GLU A 842 23.95 20.18 -8.95
N LYS A 843 25.05 19.94 -8.23
CA LYS A 843 25.37 18.64 -7.61
C LYS A 843 24.70 18.42 -6.26
N CYS A 844 24.12 19.47 -5.65
CA CYS A 844 23.46 19.37 -4.35
C CYS A 844 22.13 18.62 -4.41
N SER A 845 21.75 18.06 -3.26
CA SER A 845 20.37 17.67 -3.02
C SER A 845 19.52 18.86 -2.61
N TYR A 846 18.30 18.87 -3.12
CA TYR A 846 17.24 19.82 -2.77
C TYR A 846 16.01 19.08 -2.25
N ALA A 847 16.14 17.79 -1.90
CA ALA A 847 15.06 17.02 -1.30
C ALA A 847 14.69 17.59 0.07
N PRO A 848 13.44 17.44 0.54
CA PRO A 848 12.31 16.85 -0.18
C PRO A 848 11.63 17.79 -1.19
N HIS A 849 11.87 19.11 -1.14
CA HIS A 849 11.17 20.10 -1.97
C HIS A 849 11.31 19.84 -3.47
N SER A 850 12.51 19.50 -3.93
CA SER A 850 12.74 19.13 -5.34
C SER A 850 11.95 17.91 -5.82
N ILE A 851 11.66 16.97 -4.92
CA ILE A 851 10.90 15.75 -5.24
C ILE A 851 9.46 16.13 -5.58
N ILE A 852 8.86 16.99 -4.76
CA ILE A 852 7.48 17.45 -4.97
C ILE A 852 7.37 18.39 -6.16
N LYS A 853 8.31 19.32 -6.36
CA LYS A 853 8.30 20.19 -7.54
C LYS A 853 8.35 19.39 -8.85
N LYS A 854 9.26 18.42 -8.95
CA LYS A 854 9.36 17.54 -10.13
C LYS A 854 8.04 16.82 -10.41
N SER A 855 7.36 16.32 -9.38
CA SER A 855 6.05 15.68 -9.52
C SER A 855 4.99 16.64 -10.10
N HIS A 856 4.93 17.88 -9.59
CA HIS A 856 4.00 18.89 -10.09
C HIS A 856 4.32 19.32 -11.53
N ASP A 857 5.59 19.54 -11.85
CA ASP A 857 6.02 19.92 -13.20
C ASP A 857 5.66 18.83 -14.23
N ILE A 858 5.87 17.56 -13.90
CA ILE A 858 5.47 16.42 -14.75
C ILE A 858 3.96 16.43 -14.99
N ARG A 859 3.14 16.64 -13.95
CA ARG A 859 1.67 16.69 -14.10
C ARG A 859 1.21 17.87 -14.96
N LEU A 860 1.87 19.02 -14.87
CA LEU A 860 1.55 20.19 -15.70
C LEU A 860 1.84 19.92 -17.18
N VAL A 861 2.95 19.25 -17.50
CA VAL A 861 3.29 18.86 -18.88
C VAL A 861 2.20 17.96 -19.47
N PHE A 862 1.78 16.91 -18.74
CA PHE A 862 0.69 16.03 -19.19
C PHE A 862 -0.64 16.77 -19.35
N SER A 863 -0.95 17.75 -18.49
CA SER A 863 -2.17 18.54 -18.61
C SER A 863 -2.17 19.48 -19.83
N ALA A 864 -0.99 19.99 -20.23
CA ALA A 864 -0.84 20.88 -21.37
C ALA A 864 -0.91 20.12 -22.71
N GLU A 865 -0.34 18.91 -22.78
CA GLU A 865 -0.47 18.03 -23.96
C GLU A 865 -1.95 17.64 -24.22
N PHE A 866 -2.73 17.45 -23.15
CA PHE A 866 -4.18 17.20 -23.25
C PHE A 866 -4.98 18.38 -23.80
N PHE A 867 -4.52 19.62 -23.60
CA PHE A 867 -5.20 20.81 -24.14
C PHE A 867 -4.94 21.02 -25.65
N ILE A 868 -3.86 20.43 -26.19
CA ILE A 868 -3.53 20.50 -27.62
C ILE A 868 -4.25 19.39 -28.42
N GLY A 869 -4.74 18.33 -27.77
CA GLY A 869 -5.46 17.22 -28.39
C GLY A 869 -6.97 17.43 -28.65
N VAL A 870 -7.55 18.58 -28.34
CA VAL A 870 -8.98 18.89 -28.57
C VAL A 870 -9.13 20.08 -29.52
N VAL A 871 -8.66 19.93 -30.75
CA VAL A 871 -9.10 20.75 -31.89
C VAL A 871 -9.52 19.82 -33.02
N ASN A 872 -10.84 19.71 -33.17
CA ASN A 872 -11.62 19.05 -34.22
C ASN A 872 -10.94 18.95 -35.60
N THR A 873 -10.98 17.78 -36.21
CA THR A 873 -11.43 17.65 -37.61
C THR A 873 -12.34 16.44 -37.74
N GLY A 874 -13.60 16.70 -38.11
CA GLY A 874 -14.61 15.68 -38.32
C GLY A 874 -14.47 14.96 -39.67
N ASN A 875 -15.09 13.78 -39.73
CA ASN A 875 -15.59 13.06 -40.91
C ASN A 875 -14.91 13.35 -42.26
N ASN A 876 -14.23 12.34 -42.80
CA ASN A 876 -14.63 11.76 -44.10
C ASN A 876 -13.93 10.40 -44.30
N GLY A 877 -14.73 9.38 -44.62
CA GLY A 877 -14.26 8.02 -44.87
C GLY A 877 -13.55 7.88 -46.22
N MET A 878 -12.58 6.97 -46.27
CA MET A 878 -12.06 6.42 -47.52
C MET A 878 -11.73 4.94 -47.32
N LYS A 879 -12.46 4.07 -48.04
CA LYS A 879 -12.17 2.64 -48.18
C LYS A 879 -10.93 2.45 -49.05
N ILE A 880 -10.01 1.56 -48.66
CA ILE A 880 -9.08 0.92 -49.60
C ILE A 880 -8.93 -0.57 -49.24
N ASP A 881 -9.02 -1.39 -50.29
CA ASP A 881 -9.00 -2.84 -50.34
C ASP A 881 -7.69 -3.50 -49.89
N GLY A 882 -7.82 -4.70 -49.33
CA GLY A 882 -7.09 -5.91 -49.77
C GLY A 882 -5.59 -6.03 -49.49
N LYS A 883 -5.26 -6.91 -48.52
CA LYS A 883 -3.99 -7.64 -48.30
C LYS A 883 -2.76 -6.83 -47.85
N MET A 884 -2.45 -6.94 -46.55
CA MET A 884 -1.14 -7.38 -45.99
C MET A 884 -1.26 -7.44 -44.47
N VAL A 885 -1.37 -8.65 -43.90
CA VAL A 885 -1.62 -8.86 -42.45
C VAL A 885 -0.38 -9.32 -41.66
N ASP A 886 0.72 -9.72 -42.29
CA ASP A 886 1.79 -10.42 -41.56
C ASP A 886 3.07 -9.63 -41.22
N GLU A 887 3.17 -8.33 -41.56
CA GLU A 887 4.38 -7.51 -41.30
C GLU A 887 4.21 -6.39 -40.25
N GLN A 888 3.00 -6.19 -39.70
CA GLN A 888 2.74 -5.14 -38.71
C GLN A 888 2.97 -5.58 -37.25
N GLU A 889 2.90 -6.88 -36.93
CA GLU A 889 3.09 -7.37 -35.55
C GLU A 889 4.53 -7.22 -35.04
N SER A 890 5.53 -7.45 -35.92
CA SER A 890 6.95 -7.31 -35.57
C SER A 890 7.37 -5.84 -35.37
N ASN A 891 6.75 -4.92 -36.10
CA ASN A 891 7.06 -3.49 -36.00
C ASN A 891 6.39 -2.83 -34.80
N LEU A 892 5.22 -3.31 -34.36
CA LEU A 892 4.56 -2.82 -33.16
C LEU A 892 5.33 -3.22 -31.89
N GLN A 893 5.84 -4.45 -31.82
CA GLN A 893 6.67 -4.91 -30.69
C GLN A 893 7.98 -4.09 -30.55
N ASN A 894 8.58 -3.67 -31.67
CA ASN A 894 9.77 -2.83 -31.66
C ASN A 894 9.47 -1.36 -31.30
N LEU A 895 8.30 -0.83 -31.68
CA LEU A 895 7.87 0.52 -31.29
C LEU A 895 7.52 0.61 -29.79
N THR A 896 6.84 -0.42 -29.25
CA THR A 896 6.53 -0.50 -27.81
C THR A 896 7.79 -0.63 -26.95
N ARG A 897 8.84 -1.27 -27.49
CA ARG A 897 10.16 -1.36 -26.83
C ARG A 897 10.91 -0.03 -26.84
N LEU A 898 10.72 0.83 -27.86
CA LEU A 898 11.37 2.14 -27.94
C LEU A 898 10.74 3.18 -26.98
N ILE A 899 9.42 3.11 -26.76
CA ILE A 899 8.72 4.01 -25.84
C ILE A 899 9.13 3.78 -24.38
N SER A 900 9.62 2.59 -24.02
CA SER A 900 10.14 2.32 -22.68
C SER A 900 11.54 2.88 -22.38
N GLU A 901 12.26 3.44 -23.37
CA GLU A 901 13.64 3.91 -23.19
C GLU A 901 13.83 5.43 -23.34
N LEU A 902 12.76 6.21 -23.61
CA LEU A 902 12.86 7.67 -23.75
C LEU A 902 12.87 8.39 -22.39
N LYS A 903 14.05 8.87 -21.98
CA LYS A 903 14.23 9.82 -20.87
C LYS A 903 13.80 11.24 -21.28
N ILE A 904 12.99 11.85 -20.42
CA ILE A 904 12.44 13.23 -20.49
C ILE A 904 13.57 14.29 -20.48
N ILE A 905 13.49 15.31 -21.34
CA ILE A 905 14.43 16.46 -21.43
C ILE A 905 13.78 17.76 -20.91
N LYS A 906 14.62 18.65 -20.33
CA LYS A 906 14.33 19.97 -19.73
C LYS A 906 13.47 20.90 -20.61
N ALA A 907 12.50 21.56 -19.96
CA ALA A 907 11.48 22.46 -20.50
C ALA A 907 11.98 23.69 -21.29
N ASN A 908 13.25 24.10 -21.17
CA ASN A 908 13.74 25.33 -21.80
C ASN A 908 14.04 25.21 -23.31
N SER A 909 13.99 24.00 -23.89
CA SER A 909 14.37 23.76 -25.30
C SER A 909 13.17 23.71 -26.27
N ILE A 910 11.94 23.56 -25.75
CA ILE A 910 10.73 23.34 -26.56
C ILE A 910 10.31 24.63 -27.29
N GLN A 911 10.49 25.80 -26.68
CA GLN A 911 10.10 27.11 -27.27
C GLN A 911 10.84 27.49 -28.56
N GLN A 912 11.97 26.84 -28.87
CA GLN A 912 12.69 27.07 -30.14
C GLN A 912 12.24 26.13 -31.26
N ILE A 913 11.75 24.93 -30.92
CA ILE A 913 11.36 23.90 -31.91
C ILE A 913 9.97 24.22 -32.52
N GLU A 914 9.09 24.86 -31.76
CA GLU A 914 7.75 25.28 -32.22
C GLU A 914 7.76 26.31 -33.37
N LYS A 915 8.92 26.88 -33.74
CA LYS A 915 9.04 27.90 -34.79
C LYS A 915 9.36 27.33 -36.17
N PHE A 916 9.63 26.04 -36.30
CA PHE A 916 9.96 25.43 -37.59
C PHE A 916 8.69 24.96 -38.29
N SER A 917 8.38 25.55 -39.43
CA SER A 917 7.12 25.35 -40.15
C SER A 917 7.24 24.44 -41.38
N THR A 918 8.44 24.23 -41.91
CA THR A 918 8.69 23.48 -43.14
C THR A 918 9.95 22.59 -43.08
N GLU A 919 10.05 21.63 -44.01
CA GLU A 919 11.24 20.76 -44.16
C GLU A 919 12.53 21.59 -44.40
N ASP A 920 12.42 22.66 -45.18
CA ASP A 920 13.55 23.53 -45.53
C ASP A 920 14.04 24.36 -44.33
N ASP A 921 13.12 24.82 -43.46
CA ASP A 921 13.46 25.54 -42.22
C ASP A 921 14.31 24.68 -41.28
N THR A 922 14.00 23.38 -41.23
CA THR A 922 14.66 22.39 -40.36
C THR A 922 16.04 22.03 -40.88
N LYS A 923 16.18 21.81 -42.21
CA LYS A 923 17.48 21.54 -42.86
C LYS A 923 18.44 22.72 -42.74
N ALA A 924 17.97 23.95 -42.98
CA ALA A 924 18.80 25.15 -42.94
C ALA A 924 19.32 25.50 -41.54
N SER A 925 18.54 25.21 -40.49
CA SER A 925 18.85 25.62 -39.12
C SER A 925 19.57 24.56 -38.28
N LEU A 926 19.31 23.27 -38.54
CA LEU A 926 19.82 22.16 -37.72
C LEU A 926 20.81 21.26 -38.48
N GLY A 927 21.00 21.45 -39.79
CA GLY A 927 22.00 20.72 -40.59
C GLY A 927 21.73 19.22 -40.74
N GLY A 928 20.52 18.74 -40.42
CA GLY A 928 20.15 17.33 -40.43
C GLY A 928 19.70 16.79 -41.80
N ILE A 929 19.70 15.46 -41.96
CA ILE A 929 19.24 14.76 -43.16
C ILE A 929 17.84 14.18 -42.92
N LEU A 930 16.90 14.37 -43.86
CA LEU A 930 15.58 13.76 -43.79
C LEU A 930 15.69 12.23 -43.96
N MET A 931 15.19 11.49 -42.96
CA MET A 931 15.16 10.03 -43.01
C MET A 931 13.91 9.55 -43.75
N VAL A 932 14.09 8.71 -44.76
CA VAL A 932 12.97 8.16 -45.53
C VAL A 932 12.51 6.85 -44.89
N PRO A 933 11.21 6.65 -44.60
CA PRO A 933 10.68 5.54 -43.79
C PRO A 933 10.96 4.11 -44.28
N ARG A 934 11.60 3.93 -45.44
CA ARG A 934 11.86 2.62 -46.09
C ARG A 934 13.34 2.22 -46.12
N PHE A 935 14.25 3.00 -45.54
CA PHE A 935 15.67 2.65 -45.48
C PHE A 935 16.08 2.17 -44.08
N LEU A 936 17.01 1.21 -44.06
CA LEU A 936 17.63 0.71 -42.82
C LEU A 936 18.40 1.82 -42.10
N LEU A 937 18.33 1.82 -40.76
CA LEU A 937 18.96 2.82 -39.89
C LEU A 937 20.48 2.92 -40.06
N ASN A 938 21.14 1.83 -40.48
CA ASN A 938 22.58 1.82 -40.75
C ASN A 938 23.00 2.69 -41.95
N LYS A 939 22.03 3.18 -42.75
CA LYS A 939 22.26 4.19 -43.78
C LYS A 939 22.47 5.59 -43.18
N TYR A 940 21.97 5.82 -41.97
CA TYR A 940 21.97 7.13 -41.29
C TYR A 940 22.89 7.16 -40.07
N PHE A 941 23.19 6.00 -39.47
CA PHE A 941 24.03 5.88 -38.28
C PHE A 941 25.02 4.72 -38.42
N THR A 942 26.27 4.95 -38.02
CA THR A 942 27.33 3.94 -37.97
C THR A 942 27.64 3.55 -36.53
N GLY A 943 28.26 2.38 -36.31
CA GLY A 943 28.60 1.89 -34.97
C GLY A 943 29.66 2.73 -34.23
N GLU A 944 30.37 3.61 -34.95
CA GLU A 944 31.30 4.59 -34.37
C GLU A 944 30.54 5.75 -33.70
N ASP A 945 29.34 6.08 -34.19
CA ASP A 945 28.47 7.18 -33.72
C ASP A 945 27.81 6.91 -32.35
N PHE A 946 28.25 5.92 -31.57
CA PHE A 946 27.69 5.63 -30.24
C PHE A 946 28.76 5.43 -29.17
N LYS A 947 30.04 5.65 -29.51
CA LYS A 947 31.17 5.43 -28.61
C LYS A 947 31.54 6.66 -27.76
N ASP A 948 31.18 7.87 -28.18
CA ASP A 948 31.49 9.11 -27.45
C ASP A 948 30.39 9.49 -26.45
N ASN A 949 30.78 9.92 -25.23
CA ASN A 949 29.86 10.26 -24.14
C ASN A 949 29.04 11.52 -24.44
N VAL A 950 29.58 12.45 -25.25
CA VAL A 950 28.82 13.63 -25.72
C VAL A 950 27.72 13.19 -26.70
N PHE A 951 27.93 12.10 -27.43
CA PHE A 951 26.98 11.58 -28.41
C PHE A 951 25.78 10.86 -27.76
N LYS A 952 25.90 10.35 -26.52
CA LYS A 952 24.79 9.66 -25.82
C LYS A 952 23.68 10.58 -25.30
N GLU A 953 23.95 11.88 -25.17
CA GLU A 953 23.01 12.84 -24.57
C GLU A 953 22.34 13.80 -25.58
N ALA A 954 22.66 13.69 -26.87
CA ALA A 954 22.10 14.56 -27.92
C ALA A 954 20.79 14.02 -28.52
N ILE A 955 19.80 14.90 -28.76
CA ILE A 955 18.59 14.59 -29.56
C ILE A 955 19.01 14.33 -31.00
N ARG A 956 18.72 13.14 -31.54
CA ARG A 956 19.21 12.73 -32.88
C ARG A 956 18.12 12.51 -33.93
N ILE A 957 16.88 12.35 -33.51
CA ILE A 957 15.73 12.19 -34.41
C ILE A 957 14.67 13.17 -33.91
N ILE A 958 14.27 14.08 -34.79
CA ILE A 958 13.15 14.98 -34.57
C ILE A 958 12.02 14.47 -35.46
N VAL A 959 10.91 14.09 -34.86
CA VAL A 959 9.72 13.65 -35.60
C VAL A 959 8.75 14.82 -35.64
N GLN A 960 8.60 15.42 -36.81
CA GLN A 960 7.64 16.50 -37.04
C GLN A 960 6.46 15.97 -37.88
N VAL A 961 5.24 16.12 -37.37
CA VAL A 961 4.02 15.83 -38.14
C VAL A 961 3.75 17.06 -39.01
N LEU A 962 4.10 16.98 -40.29
CA LEU A 962 3.81 18.05 -41.25
C LEU A 962 2.28 18.17 -41.40
N ALA A 963 1.73 19.33 -41.06
CA ALA A 963 0.37 19.66 -41.44
C ALA A 963 0.33 19.73 -42.97
N THR A 964 -0.47 18.87 -43.60
CA THR A 964 -0.68 18.91 -45.04
C THR A 964 -1.44 20.17 -45.42
N THR A 965 -0.73 21.25 -45.70
CA THR A 965 -1.26 22.35 -46.50
C THR A 965 -1.15 21.94 -47.96
N ASP A 966 -2.27 21.53 -48.55
CA ASP A 966 -2.44 21.66 -50.00
C ASP A 966 -3.91 21.88 -50.32
N LEU A 967 -4.23 23.15 -50.60
CA LEU A 967 -4.81 23.63 -51.87
C LEU A 967 -5.58 24.91 -51.60
N LEU A 968 -5.02 26.04 -52.04
CA LEU A 968 -5.75 27.12 -52.71
C LEU A 968 -4.75 28.17 -53.22
N LYS A 969 -4.23 27.96 -54.44
CA LYS A 969 -4.03 29.00 -55.45
C LYS A 969 -4.01 28.35 -56.83
N MET A 970 -5.18 28.34 -57.45
CA MET A 970 -5.36 28.19 -58.90
C MET A 970 -4.88 29.45 -59.63
N ASN A 971 -4.55 29.25 -60.92
CA ASN A 971 -4.38 30.24 -62.01
C ASN A 971 -2.99 30.90 -62.19
N SER A 972 -2.10 30.20 -62.90
CA SER A 972 -1.52 30.61 -64.21
C SER A 972 -0.47 29.61 -64.65
#